data_AF-A0A2T3B9A1-F1
#
_entry.id   AF-A0A2T3B9A1-F1
#
_cell.length_a   1.000
_cell.length_b   1.000
_cell.length_c   1.000
_cell.angle_alpha   90.00
_cell.angle_beta   90.00
_cell.angle_gamma   90.00
#
_symmetry.space_group_name_H-M   'P 1'
#
loop_
_entity.id
_entity.type
_entity.pdbx_description
1 polymer ?
#
loop_
_entity_poly.entity_id
_entity_poly.type
_entity_poly.pdbx_seq_one_letter_code
_entity_poly.pdbx_strand_id
1 'polypeptide(L)'
;MNFGALGGQHRADIIQVIPRTNLAYISYNKCPSGSGGDDANMGDPELPAYTPITTGCGFEVCPLAAISFPDTSCTTERQAAIILELQSTLEMAVDTEANLQRGVYFTKFFDEGSRQNEDFAANTARVYGNVATMLQGGPAYRVTATCDSSTKYCTKIGWYAHMNDNAKGKVGRVNFCEKFWTDSEIVSTDSILSTCKTTVPDLRVVQRTRSAILLHEMTHTSFAMSFGEKTRDYAYGYTFCSLLAEGEFDRSCMTSQMKGRPKVMCPDLSGNEGNCMASMSVKNADTYAFVAAGVWYSGKSVNDANIEYVEKVCSGDTLTGLTGQINSWSNPERASIATLSIGGNDVGFSSLLRYCVITPNTGPSGSANRANCVASEKKATDYMLDPGTTGLRYKLKEAYLSILRKSGHDYFHLYITSYVNFFNAATSDCADTTFHYWWAGYKPSSDWPMNRIVYLSTDLRSELNTLVTQLNTVIAGAIVDANNEYGGSSQVHFVDLAPAFAAGHRWCENPNGEFHEPDVSRADTWLFLSAWKDTSIESAADVTDAVEAAEVATLISSGNISLPDAGSCYAALGTDPDPYAYAMCQVSISISEDPAGPEAMRYQAAQAAIASGDYNSQDIAGYLPTRQIKTFHPRSPGMVAYRDALLGVIEGVGQL
;
A
#
# COMPACT_ATOMS: atom_id res chain seq x y z
N MET A 1 10.78 -2.59 6.47
CA MET A 1 10.22 -3.81 7.08
C MET A 1 8.81 -3.96 6.61
N ASN A 2 8.44 -5.19 6.25
CA ASN A 2 7.22 -5.46 5.51
C ASN A 2 6.12 -5.91 6.47
N PHE A 3 4.96 -5.27 6.38
CA PHE A 3 3.82 -5.54 7.26
C PHE A 3 2.51 -5.52 6.49
N GLY A 4 1.86 -6.68 6.33
CA GLY A 4 0.50 -6.93 5.81
C GLY A 4 -0.47 -5.80 5.46
N ALA A 5 -0.86 -5.72 4.18
CA ALA A 5 -2.17 -5.21 3.70
C ALA A 5 -2.78 -6.26 2.78
N LEU A 6 -4.11 -6.32 2.77
CA LEU A 6 -4.86 -7.52 2.47
C LEU A 6 -5.59 -7.39 1.12
N GLY A 7 -5.29 -8.28 0.17
CA GLY A 7 -6.10 -8.52 -1.04
C GLY A 7 -5.31 -8.95 -2.30
N GLY A 8 -5.97 -9.55 -3.31
CA GLY A 8 -5.57 -9.59 -4.73
C GLY A 8 -4.75 -10.78 -5.33
N GLN A 9 -5.39 -11.93 -5.59
CA GLN A 9 -5.12 -12.96 -6.64
C GLN A 9 -3.68 -13.40 -7.04
N HIS A 10 -2.67 -13.31 -6.15
CA HIS A 10 -1.64 -14.36 -5.93
C HIS A 10 -1.20 -14.22 -4.46
N ARG A 11 -1.60 -15.18 -3.62
CA ARG A 11 -2.35 -14.90 -2.39
C ARG A 11 -1.50 -14.68 -1.12
N ALA A 12 -1.17 -13.41 -0.85
CA ALA A 12 -1.06 -12.64 0.42
C ALA A 12 0.24 -11.79 0.52
N ASP A 13 0.42 -10.76 1.36
CA ASP A 13 -0.36 -9.58 1.82
C ASP A 13 0.71 -8.70 2.54
N ILE A 14 1.10 -7.52 2.03
CA ILE A 14 2.07 -6.58 2.67
C ILE A 14 1.73 -5.12 2.35
N ILE A 15 1.83 -4.26 3.38
CA ILE A 15 2.24 -2.85 3.34
C ILE A 15 3.74 -2.76 3.62
N GLN A 16 4.53 -2.41 2.62
CA GLN A 16 5.90 -1.99 2.82
C GLN A 16 5.84 -0.61 3.45
N VAL A 17 6.00 -0.51 4.76
CA VAL A 17 6.17 0.78 5.40
C VAL A 17 7.67 1.09 5.40
N ILE A 18 8.09 2.01 4.53
CA ILE A 18 9.49 2.46 4.47
C ILE A 18 9.80 3.22 5.77
N PRO A 19 10.75 2.74 6.60
CA PRO A 19 11.09 3.36 7.88
C PRO A 19 11.44 4.85 7.79
N ARG A 20 12.05 5.26 6.68
CA ARG A 20 12.53 6.63 6.48
C ARG A 20 11.49 7.60 5.92
N THR A 21 10.42 7.10 5.30
CA THR A 21 9.46 7.95 4.58
C THR A 21 8.03 7.80 5.06
N ASN A 22 7.76 6.86 5.97
CA ASN A 22 6.41 6.49 6.40
C ASN A 22 5.48 6.07 5.24
N LEU A 23 6.01 5.80 4.04
CA LEU A 23 5.24 5.39 2.88
C LEU A 23 4.96 3.89 2.94
N ALA A 24 3.69 3.56 2.70
CA ALA A 24 3.12 2.22 2.63
C ALA A 24 2.97 1.77 1.17
N TYR A 25 3.51 0.60 0.78
CA TYR A 25 3.30 0.00 -0.56
C TYR A 25 2.71 -1.39 -0.51
N ILE A 26 1.89 -1.72 -1.49
CA ILE A 26 1.25 -3.04 -1.57
C ILE A 26 1.87 -3.87 -2.69
N SER A 27 2.15 -5.14 -2.39
CA SER A 27 2.77 -6.13 -3.28
C SER A 27 2.10 -7.50 -3.11
N TYR A 28 2.05 -8.29 -4.17
CA TYR A 28 1.35 -9.59 -4.26
C TYR A 28 2.34 -10.72 -4.62
N ASN A 29 2.36 -11.84 -3.88
CA ASN A 29 3.23 -13.01 -4.14
C ASN A 29 2.44 -14.34 -4.18
N LYS A 30 2.78 -15.24 -5.11
CA LYS A 30 2.16 -16.58 -5.21
C LYS A 30 2.71 -17.51 -4.12
N CYS A 31 1.87 -17.93 -3.17
CA CYS A 31 2.26 -18.93 -2.18
C CYS A 31 2.56 -20.30 -2.83
N PRO A 32 3.68 -20.98 -2.48
CA PRO A 32 4.11 -22.21 -3.13
C PRO A 32 3.16 -23.41 -2.99
N SER A 33 2.20 -23.37 -2.05
CA SER A 33 1.36 -24.53 -1.68
C SER A 33 -0.06 -24.55 -2.29
N GLY A 34 -0.48 -23.51 -3.02
CA GLY A 34 -1.78 -23.48 -3.70
C GLY A 34 -1.77 -24.27 -5.01
N SER A 35 -2.39 -25.45 -5.04
CA SER A 35 -2.59 -26.21 -6.28
C SER A 35 -3.49 -25.45 -7.25
N GLY A 36 -2.91 -24.92 -8.32
CA GLY A 36 -3.63 -24.34 -9.46
C GLY A 36 -2.67 -24.09 -10.62
N GLY A 37 -2.65 -25.02 -11.58
CA GLY A 37 -2.33 -24.72 -12.99
C GLY A 37 -3.29 -23.62 -13.50
N ASP A 38 -2.99 -22.86 -14.55
CA ASP A 38 -2.43 -23.30 -15.83
C ASP A 38 -1.62 -22.17 -16.48
N ASP A 39 -0.56 -22.55 -17.17
CA ASP A 39 0.15 -21.70 -18.12
C ASP A 39 -0.66 -21.59 -19.42
N ALA A 40 -1.25 -20.43 -19.71
CA ALA A 40 -1.73 -20.11 -21.05
C ALA A 40 -1.51 -18.63 -21.39
N ASN A 41 -0.83 -18.38 -22.51
CA ASN A 41 -0.62 -17.06 -23.10
C ASN A 41 -1.96 -16.33 -23.32
N MET A 42 -2.17 -15.20 -22.65
CA MET A 42 -3.29 -14.29 -22.95
C MET A 42 -2.89 -13.32 -24.07
N GLY A 43 -3.55 -13.45 -25.22
CA GLY A 43 -3.61 -12.41 -26.26
C GLY A 43 -4.64 -11.33 -25.91
N ASP A 44 -4.47 -10.15 -26.52
CA ASP A 44 -5.28 -8.94 -26.34
C ASP A 44 -6.80 -9.18 -26.54
N PRO A 45 -7.66 -8.92 -25.53
CA PRO A 45 -9.07 -9.28 -25.55
C PRO A 45 -10.03 -8.24 -26.17
N GLU A 46 -9.55 -7.19 -26.86
CA GLU A 46 -10.40 -6.22 -27.60
C GLU A 46 -11.65 -5.73 -26.83
N LEU A 47 -11.46 -5.14 -25.65
CA LEU A 47 -12.57 -4.63 -24.82
C LEU A 47 -13.16 -3.30 -25.34
N PRO A 48 -14.49 -3.05 -25.17
CA PRO A 48 -15.15 -1.81 -25.59
C PRO A 48 -14.78 -0.61 -24.71
N ALA A 49 -14.81 0.58 -25.31
CA ALA A 49 -14.38 1.85 -24.69
C ALA A 49 -15.17 2.23 -23.42
N TYR A 50 -14.42 2.50 -22.35
CA TYR A 50 -14.92 2.96 -21.05
C TYR A 50 -15.57 4.35 -21.14
N THR A 51 -16.77 4.50 -20.58
CA THR A 51 -17.48 5.79 -20.49
C THR A 51 -17.40 6.29 -19.04
N PRO A 52 -16.77 7.45 -18.74
CA PRO A 52 -16.63 7.92 -17.36
C PRO A 52 -17.97 8.40 -16.79
N ILE A 53 -18.32 7.90 -15.59
CA ILE A 53 -19.47 8.36 -14.81
C ILE A 53 -19.09 9.67 -14.10
N THR A 54 -19.72 10.77 -14.50
CA THR A 54 -19.67 12.08 -13.84
C THR A 54 -20.89 12.25 -12.93
N THR A 55 -20.84 11.78 -11.67
CA THR A 55 -21.61 12.34 -10.53
C THR A 55 -21.35 11.56 -9.25
N GLY A 56 -20.77 12.23 -8.24
CA GLY A 56 -20.85 11.77 -6.83
C GLY A 56 -19.54 11.66 -6.06
N CYS A 57 -18.74 12.73 -5.95
CA CYS A 57 -17.74 12.85 -4.88
C CYS A 57 -18.36 13.60 -3.69
N GLY A 58 -18.82 12.86 -2.68
CA GLY A 58 -19.31 13.42 -1.41
C GLY A 58 -18.17 13.47 -0.38
N PHE A 59 -17.76 14.69 -0.02
CA PHE A 59 -17.05 15.11 1.21
C PHE A 59 -16.28 14.05 2.03
N GLU A 60 -15.01 13.83 1.69
CA GLU A 60 -13.80 14.06 2.52
C GLU A 60 -12.56 13.75 1.66
N VAL A 61 -11.56 14.62 1.74
CA VAL A 61 -10.68 14.99 0.61
C VAL A 61 -9.57 13.96 0.36
N CYS A 62 -9.71 13.12 -0.67
CA CYS A 62 -8.56 12.75 -1.49
C CYS A 62 -8.16 14.02 -2.27
N PRO A 63 -6.93 14.55 -2.20
CA PRO A 63 -6.52 15.51 -3.20
C PRO A 63 -6.21 14.73 -4.48
N LEU A 64 -7.25 14.33 -5.22
CA LEU A 64 -7.08 14.15 -6.65
C LEU A 64 -6.55 15.48 -7.19
N ALA A 65 -5.58 15.44 -8.10
CA ALA A 65 -5.15 16.63 -8.80
C ALA A 65 -6.40 17.34 -9.39
N ALA A 66 -6.70 18.52 -8.86
CA ALA A 66 -7.90 19.28 -9.20
C ALA A 66 -7.68 20.00 -10.52
N ILE A 67 -7.96 19.29 -11.60
CA ILE A 67 -7.85 19.77 -12.97
C ILE A 67 -9.19 19.83 -13.68
N SER A 68 -9.36 20.80 -14.57
CA SER A 68 -10.46 20.83 -15.52
C SER A 68 -9.99 20.98 -16.96
N PHE A 69 -10.77 20.46 -17.89
CA PHE A 69 -10.52 20.51 -19.33
C PHE A 69 -11.51 21.52 -19.94
N PRO A 70 -11.05 22.73 -20.32
CA PRO A 70 -11.95 23.81 -20.72
C PRO A 70 -12.47 23.66 -22.15
N ASP A 71 -11.95 22.70 -22.91
CA ASP A 71 -12.35 22.39 -24.28
C ASP A 71 -12.26 20.87 -24.56
N THR A 72 -12.62 20.46 -25.78
CA THR A 72 -12.63 19.07 -26.21
C THR A 72 -11.34 18.64 -26.92
N SER A 73 -10.24 19.40 -26.78
CA SER A 73 -8.99 19.08 -27.48
C SER A 73 -8.32 17.81 -26.95
N CYS A 74 -8.55 17.44 -25.69
CA CYS A 74 -8.11 16.17 -25.12
C CYS A 74 -9.19 15.09 -25.26
N THR A 75 -8.82 13.93 -25.81
CA THR A 75 -9.67 12.73 -25.79
C THR A 75 -9.85 12.22 -24.36
N THR A 76 -10.87 11.40 -24.12
CA THR A 76 -11.13 10.81 -22.80
C THR A 76 -9.92 10.02 -22.27
N GLU A 77 -9.23 9.28 -23.13
CA GLU A 77 -8.02 8.53 -22.76
C GLU A 77 -6.88 9.48 -22.34
N ARG A 78 -6.71 10.60 -23.06
CA ARG A 78 -5.72 11.62 -22.70
C ARG A 78 -6.09 12.33 -21.40
N GLN A 79 -7.36 12.61 -21.17
CA GLN A 79 -7.82 13.21 -19.91
C GLN A 79 -7.49 12.30 -18.72
N ALA A 80 -7.79 11.01 -18.82
CA ALA A 80 -7.46 10.02 -17.79
C ALA A 80 -5.95 9.93 -17.55
N ALA A 81 -5.15 9.84 -18.62
CA ALA A 81 -3.69 9.83 -18.51
C ALA A 81 -3.15 11.11 -17.86
N ILE A 82 -3.66 12.28 -18.23
CA ILE A 82 -3.26 13.57 -17.65
C ILE A 82 -3.54 13.61 -16.14
N ILE A 83 -4.71 13.14 -15.71
CA ILE A 83 -5.08 13.09 -14.29
C ILE A 83 -4.08 12.22 -13.52
N LEU A 84 -3.75 11.03 -14.02
CA LEU A 84 -2.79 10.12 -13.38
C LEU A 84 -1.38 10.72 -13.30
N GLU A 85 -0.92 11.36 -14.38
CA GLU A 85 0.41 11.98 -14.41
C GLU A 85 0.49 13.19 -13.48
N LEU A 86 -0.57 14.00 -13.37
CA LEU A 86 -0.62 15.12 -12.41
C LEU A 86 -0.74 14.66 -10.96
N GLN A 87 -1.44 13.55 -10.71
CA GLN A 87 -1.44 12.92 -9.40
C GLN A 87 -0.02 12.50 -9.01
N SER A 88 0.71 11.87 -9.92
CA SER A 88 2.12 11.53 -9.71
C SER A 88 3.00 12.77 -9.49
N THR A 89 2.76 13.85 -10.24
CA THR A 89 3.46 15.13 -10.02
C THR A 89 3.18 15.71 -8.64
N LEU A 90 1.94 15.63 -8.15
CA LEU A 90 1.55 16.09 -6.82
C LEU A 90 2.31 15.29 -5.75
N GLU A 91 2.31 13.96 -5.83
CA GLU A 91 3.04 13.09 -4.90
C GLU A 91 4.54 13.34 -4.94
N MET A 92 5.11 13.51 -6.14
CA MET A 92 6.53 13.83 -6.33
C MET A 92 6.89 15.16 -5.66
N ALA A 93 6.04 16.17 -5.80
CA ALA A 93 6.25 17.48 -5.18
C ALA A 93 6.16 17.41 -3.64
N VAL A 94 5.13 16.74 -3.10
CA VAL A 94 4.96 16.58 -1.64
C VAL A 94 6.14 15.82 -1.00
N ASP A 95 6.56 14.69 -1.59
CA ASP A 95 7.70 13.94 -1.06
C ASP A 95 9.01 14.75 -1.16
N THR A 96 9.19 15.49 -2.25
CA THR A 96 10.39 16.33 -2.44
C THR A 96 10.43 17.52 -1.50
N GLU A 97 9.27 18.13 -1.18
CA GLU A 97 9.20 19.18 -0.15
C GLU A 97 9.71 18.65 1.20
N ALA A 98 9.21 17.49 1.63
CA ALA A 98 9.59 16.89 2.90
C ALA A 98 11.03 16.33 2.93
N ASN A 99 11.57 15.97 1.76
CA ASN A 99 12.81 15.21 1.64
C ASN A 99 13.82 15.82 0.66
N LEU A 100 13.82 17.15 0.51
CA LEU A 100 14.58 17.87 -0.51
C LEU A 100 16.05 17.43 -0.64
N GLN A 101 16.69 17.13 0.48
CA GLN A 101 18.11 16.79 0.57
C GLN A 101 18.37 15.26 0.51
N ARG A 102 17.38 14.46 0.13
CA ARG A 102 17.56 13.02 -0.07
C ARG A 102 18.49 12.79 -1.27
N GLY A 103 19.56 12.02 -1.06
CA GLY A 103 20.55 11.74 -2.08
C GLY A 103 21.38 12.96 -2.48
N VAL A 104 22.01 12.92 -3.66
CA VAL A 104 22.95 13.96 -4.11
C VAL A 104 22.28 15.03 -4.98
N TYR A 105 20.99 14.92 -5.28
CA TYR A 105 20.34 15.70 -6.33
C TYR A 105 20.33 17.20 -6.02
N PHE A 106 19.96 17.58 -4.79
CA PHE A 106 19.98 18.97 -4.36
C PHE A 106 21.37 19.61 -4.52
N THR A 107 22.43 18.90 -4.11
CA THR A 107 23.81 19.39 -4.24
C THR A 107 24.35 19.36 -5.66
N LYS A 108 23.83 18.46 -6.51
CA LYS A 108 24.29 18.26 -7.89
C LYS A 108 23.72 19.30 -8.86
N PHE A 109 22.45 19.69 -8.66
CA PHE A 109 21.74 20.53 -9.63
C PHE A 109 21.53 21.97 -9.19
N PHE A 110 21.83 22.32 -7.93
CA PHE A 110 21.89 23.70 -7.45
C PHE A 110 23.33 24.11 -7.14
N ASP A 111 23.70 25.32 -7.57
CA ASP A 111 25.04 25.84 -7.39
C ASP A 111 25.44 25.98 -5.92
N GLU A 112 26.74 25.86 -5.67
CA GLU A 112 27.29 25.92 -4.31
C GLU A 112 27.02 27.27 -3.63
N GLY A 113 27.13 28.37 -4.36
CA GLY A 113 26.94 29.72 -3.80
C GLY A 113 25.53 29.94 -3.28
N SER A 114 24.51 29.51 -4.01
CA SER A 114 23.12 29.56 -3.56
C SER A 114 22.87 28.65 -2.35
N ARG A 115 23.49 27.46 -2.32
CA ARG A 115 23.34 26.50 -1.20
C ARG A 115 23.98 26.98 0.11
N GLN A 116 24.90 27.94 0.07
CA GLN A 116 25.48 28.55 1.27
C GLN A 116 24.52 29.51 1.98
N ASN A 117 23.43 29.95 1.32
CA ASN A 117 22.37 30.69 1.98
C ASN A 117 21.52 29.74 2.84
N GLU A 118 21.44 30.01 4.14
CA GLU A 118 20.73 29.20 5.13
C GLU A 118 19.24 28.99 4.81
N ASP A 119 18.59 29.98 4.18
CA ASP A 119 17.18 29.91 3.81
C ASP A 119 16.94 29.20 2.47
N PHE A 120 17.98 28.91 1.69
CA PHE A 120 17.81 28.42 0.32
C PHE A 120 17.13 27.06 0.28
N ALA A 121 17.56 26.11 1.13
CA ALA A 121 16.94 24.79 1.20
C ALA A 121 15.45 24.88 1.57
N ALA A 122 15.11 25.67 2.59
CA ALA A 122 13.72 25.86 3.02
C ALA A 122 12.87 26.54 1.92
N ASN A 123 13.42 27.53 1.22
CA ASN A 123 12.71 28.20 0.14
C ASN A 123 12.52 27.30 -1.09
N THR A 124 13.50 26.47 -1.40
CA THR A 124 13.42 25.46 -2.46
C THR A 124 12.42 24.36 -2.12
N ALA A 125 12.38 23.87 -0.86
CA ALA A 125 11.36 22.92 -0.41
C ALA A 125 9.96 23.49 -0.61
N ARG A 126 9.78 24.78 -0.24
CA ARG A 126 8.52 25.51 -0.44
C ARG A 126 8.12 25.65 -1.91
N VAL A 127 9.06 25.65 -2.86
CA VAL A 127 8.71 25.62 -4.30
C VAL A 127 7.92 24.35 -4.62
N TYR A 128 8.35 23.20 -4.12
CA TYR A 128 7.61 21.95 -4.31
C TYR A 128 6.26 21.96 -3.59
N GLY A 129 6.20 22.48 -2.35
CA GLY A 129 4.93 22.68 -1.65
C GLY A 129 3.95 23.60 -2.39
N ASN A 130 4.45 24.64 -3.08
CA ASN A 130 3.62 25.48 -3.94
C ASN A 130 3.14 24.72 -5.19
N VAL A 131 3.97 23.89 -5.81
CA VAL A 131 3.54 23.01 -6.92
C VAL A 131 2.44 22.05 -6.45
N ALA A 132 2.60 21.43 -5.28
CA ALA A 132 1.56 20.60 -4.68
C ALA A 132 0.26 21.39 -4.46
N THR A 133 0.35 22.60 -3.92
CA THR A 133 -0.80 23.51 -3.74
C THR A 133 -1.50 23.85 -5.06
N MET A 134 -0.74 24.04 -6.16
CA MET A 134 -1.33 24.27 -7.49
C MET A 134 -2.18 23.08 -7.94
N LEU A 135 -1.68 21.86 -7.70
CA LEU A 135 -2.30 20.62 -8.16
C LEU A 135 -3.46 20.18 -7.28
N GLN A 136 -3.44 20.46 -5.97
CA GLN A 136 -4.58 20.21 -5.09
C GLN A 136 -5.80 21.06 -5.45
N GLY A 137 -5.58 22.22 -6.08
CA GLY A 137 -6.60 23.15 -6.53
C GLY A 137 -7.35 23.86 -5.40
N GLY A 138 -7.38 25.17 -5.48
CA GLY A 138 -8.05 25.99 -4.47
C GLY A 138 -8.33 27.40 -4.94
N PRO A 139 -8.79 28.29 -4.06
CA PRO A 139 -8.95 29.70 -4.39
C PRO A 139 -7.63 30.40 -4.72
N ALA A 140 -6.49 29.85 -4.26
CA ALA A 140 -5.17 30.42 -4.51
C ALA A 140 -4.66 30.19 -5.95
N TYR A 141 -4.96 29.01 -6.52
CA TYR A 141 -4.54 28.60 -7.86
C TYR A 141 -5.42 27.46 -8.38
N ARG A 142 -5.67 27.44 -9.69
CA ARG A 142 -6.39 26.35 -10.38
C ARG A 142 -5.65 25.97 -11.65
N VAL A 143 -5.58 24.69 -11.96
CA VAL A 143 -4.93 24.18 -13.18
C VAL A 143 -5.98 23.71 -14.18
N THR A 144 -5.77 24.03 -15.45
CA THR A 144 -6.56 23.54 -16.59
C THR A 144 -5.64 22.87 -17.61
N ALA A 145 -6.15 21.86 -18.32
CA ALA A 145 -5.41 21.15 -19.36
C ALA A 145 -6.08 21.25 -20.72
N THR A 146 -5.27 21.44 -21.77
CA THR A 146 -5.68 21.33 -23.18
C THR A 146 -4.71 20.43 -23.95
N CYS A 147 -5.15 19.82 -25.04
CA CYS A 147 -4.33 18.99 -25.93
C CYS A 147 -4.32 19.56 -27.36
N ASP A 148 -4.34 20.89 -27.47
CA ASP A 148 -4.34 21.57 -28.76
C ASP A 148 -2.95 21.49 -29.40
N SER A 149 -2.82 20.53 -30.32
CA SER A 149 -1.59 20.33 -31.09
C SER A 149 -1.39 21.38 -32.19
N SER A 150 -2.37 22.26 -32.44
CA SER A 150 -2.26 23.32 -33.45
C SER A 150 -1.49 24.55 -32.97
N THR A 151 -1.22 24.67 -31.66
CA THR A 151 -0.50 25.83 -31.13
C THR A 151 0.88 25.98 -31.80
N LYS A 152 1.34 27.23 -31.95
CA LYS A 152 2.68 27.51 -32.53
C LYS A 152 3.82 26.80 -31.77
N TYR A 153 3.62 26.57 -30.47
CA TYR A 153 4.58 25.90 -29.60
C TYR A 153 4.72 24.42 -29.95
N CYS A 154 3.59 23.74 -30.19
CA CYS A 154 3.59 22.35 -30.65
C CYS A 154 4.08 22.21 -32.11
N THR A 155 3.56 23.04 -33.03
CA THR A 155 3.80 22.87 -34.48
C THR A 155 5.12 23.45 -34.99
N LYS A 156 5.51 24.65 -34.51
CA LYS A 156 6.70 25.35 -35.04
C LYS A 156 7.94 25.15 -34.16
N ILE A 157 7.76 25.14 -32.85
CA ILE A 157 8.87 25.00 -31.89
C ILE A 157 9.11 23.53 -31.55
N GLY A 158 8.05 22.71 -31.50
CA GLY A 158 8.14 21.28 -31.27
C GLY A 158 8.26 20.91 -29.79
N TRP A 159 7.68 21.71 -28.90
CA TRP A 159 7.64 21.44 -27.46
C TRP A 159 6.79 20.21 -27.10
N TYR A 160 7.04 19.63 -25.93
CA TYR A 160 6.27 18.50 -25.39
C TYR A 160 5.01 18.98 -24.68
N ALA A 161 5.16 19.94 -23.78
CA ALA A 161 4.08 20.66 -23.14
C ALA A 161 4.44 22.14 -23.05
N HIS A 162 3.49 22.97 -22.63
CA HIS A 162 3.79 24.32 -22.18
C HIS A 162 2.74 24.83 -21.22
N MET A 163 3.16 25.59 -20.23
CA MET A 163 2.28 26.27 -19.28
C MET A 163 2.31 27.79 -19.44
N ASN A 164 1.16 28.44 -19.25
CA ASN A 164 1.13 29.90 -19.13
C ASN A 164 1.54 30.36 -17.72
N ASP A 165 2.32 31.44 -17.65
CA ASP A 165 2.65 32.06 -16.37
C ASP A 165 1.49 32.95 -15.92
N ASN A 166 0.72 32.42 -15.00
CA ASN A 166 -0.40 33.11 -14.39
C ASN A 166 -0.11 33.29 -12.90
N ALA A 167 -0.05 34.55 -12.44
CA ALA A 167 0.17 34.91 -11.04
C ALA A 167 -0.95 34.40 -10.12
N LYS A 168 -0.72 34.45 -8.79
CA LYS A 168 -1.69 34.07 -7.74
C LYS A 168 -3.12 34.57 -8.03
N GLY A 169 -4.11 33.69 -7.86
CA GLY A 169 -5.53 34.00 -8.13
C GLY A 169 -5.96 33.86 -9.60
N LYS A 170 -5.08 33.38 -10.49
CA LYS A 170 -5.40 33.06 -11.89
C LYS A 170 -5.44 31.55 -12.14
N VAL A 171 -6.00 31.17 -13.29
CA VAL A 171 -6.08 29.78 -13.74
C VAL A 171 -4.86 29.46 -14.60
N GLY A 172 -3.94 28.65 -14.09
CA GLY A 172 -2.85 28.09 -14.89
C GLY A 172 -3.40 27.14 -15.95
N ARG A 173 -2.88 27.20 -17.17
CA ARG A 173 -3.23 26.32 -18.27
C ARG A 173 -1.98 25.66 -18.80
N VAL A 174 -1.94 24.33 -18.69
CA VAL A 174 -0.95 23.48 -19.34
C VAL A 174 -1.54 22.95 -20.64
N ASN A 175 -0.78 23.01 -21.73
CA ASN A 175 -1.15 22.43 -23.02
C ASN A 175 -0.20 21.31 -23.40
N PHE A 176 -0.74 20.13 -23.67
CA PHE A 176 -0.02 18.94 -24.07
C PHE A 176 0.08 18.86 -25.60
N CYS A 177 1.30 18.81 -26.14
CA CYS A 177 1.54 18.61 -27.56
C CYS A 177 1.58 17.12 -27.90
N GLU A 178 1.37 16.76 -29.16
CA GLU A 178 1.37 15.36 -29.63
C GLU A 178 2.64 14.59 -29.25
N LYS A 179 3.79 15.26 -29.26
CA LYS A 179 5.08 14.66 -28.88
C LYS A 179 5.14 14.18 -27.43
N PHE A 180 4.37 14.77 -26.50
CA PHE A 180 4.31 14.30 -25.10
C PHE A 180 3.82 12.84 -25.00
N TRP A 181 3.02 12.41 -25.98
CA TRP A 181 2.43 11.08 -26.02
C TRP A 181 3.24 10.11 -26.88
N THR A 182 3.86 10.61 -27.93
CA THR A 182 4.40 9.81 -29.03
C THR A 182 5.93 9.74 -29.06
N ASP A 183 6.63 10.64 -28.38
CA ASP A 183 8.08 10.62 -28.32
C ASP A 183 8.54 9.47 -27.42
N SER A 184 9.36 8.55 -27.96
CA SER A 184 9.84 7.38 -27.23
C SER A 184 10.78 7.74 -26.06
N GLU A 185 11.31 8.96 -26.02
CA GLU A 185 12.09 9.43 -24.88
C GLU A 185 11.21 9.82 -23.68
N ILE A 186 9.89 10.01 -23.89
CA ILE A 186 8.94 10.37 -22.83
C ILE A 186 8.13 9.14 -22.45
N VAL A 187 8.34 8.70 -21.22
CA VAL A 187 7.72 7.49 -20.67
C VAL A 187 6.61 7.85 -19.69
N SER A 188 5.58 7.00 -19.59
CA SER A 188 4.61 7.17 -18.50
C SER A 188 5.28 6.95 -17.16
N THR A 189 4.85 7.71 -16.16
CA THR A 189 5.42 7.56 -14.81
C THR A 189 5.22 6.16 -14.26
N ASP A 190 4.03 5.61 -14.48
CA ASP A 190 3.68 4.25 -14.07
C ASP A 190 4.57 3.16 -14.67
N SER A 191 5.02 3.32 -15.93
CA SER A 191 5.94 2.35 -16.56
C SER A 191 7.31 2.29 -15.87
N ILE A 192 7.76 3.40 -15.29
CA ILE A 192 8.99 3.41 -14.51
C ILE A 192 8.75 2.95 -13.08
N LEU A 193 7.65 3.37 -12.44
CA LEU A 193 7.32 2.91 -11.09
C LEU A 193 7.10 1.40 -11.00
N SER A 194 6.50 0.80 -12.01
CA SER A 194 6.29 -0.66 -12.08
C SER A 194 7.60 -1.44 -12.20
N THR A 195 8.66 -0.84 -12.76
CA THR A 195 9.96 -1.50 -12.96
C THR A 195 11.02 -1.09 -11.93
N CYS A 196 10.89 0.07 -11.30
CA CYS A 196 11.90 0.63 -10.38
C CYS A 196 12.05 -0.15 -9.07
N LYS A 197 11.14 -1.09 -8.79
CA LYS A 197 11.26 -2.07 -7.71
C LYS A 197 12.34 -3.15 -7.97
N THR A 198 12.78 -3.32 -9.21
CA THR A 198 13.76 -4.36 -9.59
C THR A 198 15.08 -3.79 -10.12
N THR A 199 15.05 -2.59 -10.71
CA THR A 199 16.23 -1.91 -11.25
C THR A 199 16.20 -0.45 -10.82
N VAL A 200 17.30 0.06 -10.28
CA VAL A 200 17.40 1.50 -9.97
C VAL A 200 17.34 2.27 -11.29
N PRO A 201 16.33 3.12 -11.49
CA PRO A 201 16.17 3.79 -12.77
C PRO A 201 17.21 4.90 -12.95
N ASP A 202 17.76 5.02 -14.15
CA ASP A 202 18.70 6.11 -14.50
C ASP A 202 17.99 7.45 -14.32
N LEU A 203 18.65 8.41 -13.65
CA LEU A 203 18.12 9.75 -13.42
C LEU A 203 17.72 10.46 -14.74
N ARG A 204 18.42 10.18 -15.84
CA ARG A 204 18.11 10.69 -17.18
C ARG A 204 16.78 10.15 -17.71
N VAL A 205 16.40 8.94 -17.29
CA VAL A 205 15.13 8.30 -17.68
C VAL A 205 14.00 8.82 -16.79
N VAL A 206 14.18 8.84 -15.46
CA VAL A 206 13.10 9.28 -14.56
C VAL A 206 12.77 10.75 -14.68
N GLN A 207 13.73 11.61 -15.01
CA GLN A 207 13.45 13.02 -15.24
C GLN A 207 12.61 13.24 -16.52
N ARG A 208 12.61 12.28 -17.45
CA ARG A 208 11.80 12.31 -18.68
C ARG A 208 10.45 11.63 -18.51
N THR A 209 10.07 11.21 -17.30
CA THR A 209 8.70 10.76 -17.07
C THR A 209 7.74 11.92 -17.25
N ARG A 210 6.53 11.60 -17.73
CA ARG A 210 5.46 12.59 -17.93
C ARG A 210 5.20 13.45 -16.68
N SER A 211 5.21 12.86 -15.48
CA SER A 211 5.05 13.61 -14.22
C SER A 211 6.19 14.57 -13.90
N ALA A 212 7.45 14.22 -14.21
CA ALA A 212 8.61 15.07 -13.99
C ALA A 212 8.63 16.24 -14.98
N ILE A 213 8.22 15.99 -16.24
CA ILE A 213 7.99 17.03 -17.24
C ILE A 213 6.86 17.97 -16.78
N LEU A 214 5.79 17.44 -16.19
CA LEU A 214 4.75 18.29 -15.63
C LEU A 214 5.27 19.14 -14.47
N LEU A 215 6.09 18.58 -13.58
CA LEU A 215 6.74 19.36 -12.52
C LEU A 215 7.57 20.51 -13.09
N HIS A 216 8.36 20.23 -14.14
CA HIS A 216 9.11 21.24 -14.90
C HIS A 216 8.19 22.39 -15.33
N GLU A 217 7.08 22.08 -16.01
CA GLU A 217 6.13 23.07 -16.50
C GLU A 217 5.51 23.91 -15.37
N MET A 218 5.19 23.30 -14.23
CA MET A 218 4.62 24.03 -13.08
C MET A 218 5.58 25.08 -12.53
N THR A 219 6.90 24.85 -12.59
CA THR A 219 7.91 25.82 -12.11
C THR A 219 8.01 27.07 -13.00
N HIS A 220 7.51 27.02 -14.24
CA HIS A 220 7.39 28.21 -15.09
C HIS A 220 6.33 29.21 -14.62
N THR A 221 5.64 28.93 -13.52
CA THR A 221 4.70 29.86 -12.89
C THR A 221 5.37 30.63 -11.76
N SER A 222 5.08 31.93 -11.71
CA SER A 222 5.46 32.77 -10.57
C SER A 222 4.82 32.33 -9.25
N PHE A 223 3.74 31.54 -9.29
CA PHE A 223 3.12 30.98 -8.09
C PHE A 223 3.96 29.86 -7.47
N ALA A 224 4.48 28.94 -8.30
CA ALA A 224 5.34 27.86 -7.82
C ALA A 224 6.60 28.43 -7.12
N MET A 225 7.16 29.50 -7.67
CA MET A 225 8.47 30.00 -7.25
C MET A 225 8.41 30.94 -6.03
N SER A 226 8.93 30.47 -4.90
CA SER A 226 9.07 31.24 -3.65
C SER A 226 9.95 32.49 -3.76
N PHE A 227 10.76 32.60 -4.82
CA PHE A 227 11.69 33.72 -5.05
C PHE A 227 11.09 34.88 -5.87
N GLY A 228 9.79 34.83 -6.19
CA GLY A 228 9.08 35.90 -6.88
C GLY A 228 9.34 36.00 -8.40
N GLU A 229 10.16 35.13 -8.96
CA GLU A 229 10.40 35.01 -10.41
C GLU A 229 10.17 33.56 -10.85
N LYS A 230 9.46 33.37 -11.97
CA LYS A 230 9.34 32.05 -12.61
C LYS A 230 10.69 31.52 -13.08
N THR A 231 10.79 30.20 -13.21
CA THR A 231 11.92 29.58 -13.89
C THR A 231 11.93 29.89 -15.40
N ARG A 232 13.08 29.63 -16.01
CA ARG A 232 13.29 29.62 -17.46
C ARG A 232 14.04 28.35 -17.85
N ASP A 233 14.19 28.18 -19.16
CA ASP A 233 14.89 27.04 -19.76
C ASP A 233 16.34 27.37 -20.11
N TYR A 234 17.15 27.61 -19.09
CA TYR A 234 18.57 27.88 -19.31
C TYR A 234 19.27 26.65 -19.87
N ALA A 235 19.04 25.49 -19.25
CA ALA A 235 19.65 24.21 -19.61
C ALA A 235 18.60 23.08 -19.60
N TYR A 236 18.74 22.14 -20.54
CA TYR A 236 17.91 20.94 -20.64
C TYR A 236 18.76 19.66 -20.54
N GLY A 237 18.27 18.69 -19.78
CA GLY A 237 18.91 17.38 -19.62
C GLY A 237 20.05 17.38 -18.63
N TYR A 238 20.42 16.16 -18.19
CA TYR A 238 21.29 15.91 -17.05
C TYR A 238 22.63 16.65 -17.14
N THR A 239 23.31 16.53 -18.28
CA THR A 239 24.66 17.07 -18.48
C THR A 239 24.65 18.59 -18.39
N PHE A 240 23.73 19.26 -19.10
CA PHE A 240 23.70 20.72 -19.13
C PHE A 240 23.21 21.30 -17.81
N CYS A 241 22.26 20.66 -17.12
CA CYS A 241 21.84 21.11 -15.78
C CYS A 241 22.95 20.96 -14.74
N SER A 242 23.75 19.89 -14.83
CA SER A 242 24.91 19.70 -13.95
C SER A 242 25.99 20.75 -14.20
N LEU A 243 26.38 20.95 -15.47
CA LEU A 243 27.35 21.99 -15.86
C LEU A 243 26.84 23.40 -15.52
N LEU A 244 25.53 23.62 -15.58
CA LEU A 244 24.94 24.89 -15.18
C LEU A 244 25.16 25.14 -13.69
N ALA A 245 24.93 24.16 -12.82
CA ALA A 245 25.18 24.29 -11.39
C ALA A 245 26.68 24.49 -11.06
N GLU A 246 27.57 23.94 -11.89
CA GLU A 246 29.03 24.07 -11.78
C GLU A 246 29.56 25.39 -12.37
N GLY A 247 28.74 26.14 -13.12
CA GLY A 247 29.14 27.39 -13.79
C GLY A 247 29.96 27.18 -15.07
N GLU A 248 29.92 25.97 -15.62
CA GLU A 248 30.68 25.55 -16.82
C GLU A 248 29.80 25.44 -18.07
N PHE A 249 28.50 25.70 -17.97
CA PHE A 249 27.57 25.56 -19.09
C PHE A 249 27.63 26.74 -20.07
N ASP A 250 28.13 26.49 -21.28
CA ASP A 250 28.02 27.37 -22.44
C ASP A 250 26.72 27.09 -23.22
N ARG A 251 25.79 28.04 -23.18
CA ARG A 251 24.48 27.90 -23.84
C ARG A 251 24.54 28.09 -25.35
N SER A 252 25.66 28.59 -25.90
CA SER A 252 25.88 28.68 -27.34
C SER A 252 25.83 27.30 -28.01
N CYS A 253 26.31 26.26 -27.31
CA CYS A 253 26.26 24.87 -27.77
C CYS A 253 24.82 24.38 -27.98
N MET A 254 23.91 24.71 -27.06
CA MET A 254 22.51 24.31 -27.15
C MET A 254 21.75 25.11 -28.22
N THR A 255 21.96 26.43 -28.27
CA THR A 255 21.24 27.31 -29.21
C THR A 255 21.57 27.02 -30.68
N SER A 256 22.76 26.49 -30.97
CA SER A 256 23.15 26.03 -32.32
C SER A 256 22.24 24.92 -32.88
N GLN A 257 21.58 24.16 -32.00
CA GLN A 257 20.68 23.06 -32.36
C GLN A 257 19.19 23.46 -32.34
N MET A 258 18.86 24.66 -31.88
CA MET A 258 17.48 25.15 -31.80
C MET A 258 17.02 25.77 -33.12
N LYS A 259 15.80 25.44 -33.56
CA LYS A 259 15.20 26.07 -34.75
C LYS A 259 14.76 27.51 -34.43
N GLY A 260 15.32 28.51 -35.12
CA GLY A 260 14.97 29.93 -35.02
C GLY A 260 16.11 30.81 -34.51
N ARG A 261 15.83 32.08 -34.19
CA ARG A 261 16.75 32.94 -33.41
C ARG A 261 16.32 32.88 -31.95
N PRO A 262 16.88 31.98 -31.12
CA PRO A 262 16.50 31.89 -29.72
C PRO A 262 16.82 33.20 -29.00
N LYS A 263 16.02 33.52 -27.98
CA LYS A 263 16.30 34.67 -27.12
C LYS A 263 17.62 34.43 -26.38
N VAL A 264 18.51 35.42 -26.42
CA VAL A 264 19.74 35.39 -25.63
C VAL A 264 19.39 35.36 -24.15
N MET A 265 19.84 34.34 -23.40
CA MET A 265 19.57 34.23 -21.96
C MET A 265 20.83 34.27 -21.10
N CYS A 266 21.98 33.86 -21.64
CA CYS A 266 23.30 33.97 -21.02
C CYS A 266 24.20 34.81 -21.94
N PRO A 267 24.08 36.16 -21.91
CA PRO A 267 24.85 37.01 -22.81
C PRO A 267 26.34 37.02 -22.45
N ASP A 268 27.20 36.82 -23.45
CA ASP A 268 28.63 37.09 -23.39
C ASP A 268 28.92 38.60 -23.44
N LEU A 269 30.20 38.97 -23.40
CA LEU A 269 30.62 40.38 -23.46
C LEU A 269 30.23 41.08 -24.78
N SER A 270 29.92 40.32 -25.83
CA SER A 270 29.48 40.82 -27.13
C SER A 270 27.95 40.84 -27.28
N GLY A 271 27.21 40.42 -26.25
CA GLY A 271 25.75 40.29 -26.28
C GLY A 271 25.23 39.05 -27.03
N ASN A 272 26.11 38.12 -27.42
CA ASN A 272 25.75 36.81 -27.98
C ASN A 272 25.53 35.79 -26.86
N GLU A 273 25.01 34.60 -27.17
CA GLU A 273 24.93 33.53 -26.17
C GLU A 273 26.34 33.03 -25.78
N GLY A 274 26.57 32.78 -24.50
CA GLY A 274 27.81 32.24 -23.95
C GLY A 274 27.60 31.51 -22.62
N ASN A 275 28.59 31.61 -21.73
CA ASN A 275 28.58 30.93 -20.43
C ASN A 275 27.48 31.47 -19.51
N CYS A 276 26.64 30.56 -19.02
CA CYS A 276 25.66 30.87 -17.99
C CYS A 276 26.32 30.92 -16.60
N MET A 277 25.93 31.89 -15.77
CA MET A 277 26.34 31.93 -14.37
C MET A 277 25.77 30.74 -13.61
N ALA A 278 26.54 30.18 -12.66
CA ALA A 278 26.11 29.05 -11.85
C ALA A 278 24.78 29.28 -11.12
N SER A 279 24.58 30.51 -10.65
CA SER A 279 23.35 30.97 -9.99
C SER A 279 22.10 30.96 -10.87
N MET A 280 22.23 30.73 -12.18
CA MET A 280 21.06 30.52 -13.04
C MET A 280 20.43 29.12 -12.84
N SER A 281 21.15 28.19 -12.20
CA SER A 281 20.61 26.86 -11.83
C SER A 281 19.35 26.96 -10.97
N VAL A 282 19.29 27.91 -10.02
CA VAL A 282 18.10 28.13 -9.16
C VAL A 282 16.90 28.69 -9.91
N LYS A 283 17.12 29.20 -11.13
CA LYS A 283 16.10 29.75 -12.04
C LYS A 283 15.83 28.84 -13.23
N ASN A 284 16.37 27.62 -13.25
CA ASN A 284 16.22 26.67 -14.34
C ASN A 284 15.11 25.66 -14.04
N ALA A 285 14.10 25.52 -14.91
CA ALA A 285 12.97 24.63 -14.67
C ALA A 285 13.40 23.16 -14.54
N ASP A 286 14.29 22.74 -15.43
CA ASP A 286 14.75 21.36 -15.51
C ASP A 286 15.56 20.93 -14.28
N THR A 287 16.22 21.89 -13.60
CA THR A 287 16.90 21.66 -12.33
C THR A 287 15.92 21.16 -11.26
N TYR A 288 14.74 21.76 -11.14
CA TYR A 288 13.72 21.32 -10.17
C TYR A 288 13.15 19.95 -10.55
N ALA A 289 12.93 19.69 -11.84
CA ALA A 289 12.50 18.37 -12.30
C ALA A 289 13.51 17.27 -11.99
N PHE A 290 14.82 17.52 -12.18
CA PHE A 290 15.88 16.57 -11.82
C PHE A 290 15.93 16.29 -10.32
N VAL A 291 15.83 17.33 -9.49
CA VAL A 291 15.84 17.19 -8.03
C VAL A 291 14.61 16.41 -7.57
N ALA A 292 13.41 16.77 -8.03
CA ALA A 292 12.19 16.09 -7.66
C ALA A 292 12.15 14.62 -8.11
N ALA A 293 12.49 14.36 -9.38
CA ALA A 293 12.55 12.99 -9.89
C ALA A 293 13.58 12.16 -9.11
N GLY A 294 14.76 12.71 -8.84
CA GLY A 294 15.79 12.01 -8.07
C GLY A 294 15.35 11.68 -6.64
N VAL A 295 14.83 12.67 -5.91
CA VAL A 295 14.36 12.51 -4.53
C VAL A 295 13.22 11.50 -4.47
N TRP A 296 12.20 11.66 -5.31
CA TRP A 296 11.01 10.84 -5.30
C TRP A 296 11.29 9.41 -5.72
N TYR A 297 11.93 9.20 -6.87
CA TYR A 297 12.25 7.83 -7.31
C TYR A 297 13.25 7.14 -6.37
N SER A 298 14.13 7.85 -5.66
CA SER A 298 14.96 7.23 -4.62
C SER A 298 14.17 6.81 -3.38
N GLY A 299 13.05 7.46 -3.09
CA GLY A 299 12.14 7.04 -2.02
C GLY A 299 11.13 5.99 -2.45
N LYS A 300 10.76 5.95 -3.73
CA LYS A 300 9.84 4.98 -4.33
C LYS A 300 10.53 3.69 -4.76
N SER A 301 11.79 3.76 -5.17
CA SER A 301 12.60 2.59 -5.53
C SER A 301 13.19 2.00 -4.26
N VAL A 302 12.65 0.86 -3.83
CA VAL A 302 12.99 0.17 -2.58
C VAL A 302 14.43 -0.36 -2.54
N ASN A 303 15.11 -0.36 -3.68
CA ASN A 303 16.44 -0.93 -3.76
C ASN A 303 17.47 0.16 -3.57
N ASP A 304 17.93 0.33 -2.33
CA ASP A 304 19.38 0.32 -2.21
C ASP A 304 19.82 -1.00 -2.88
N ALA A 305 20.48 -0.93 -4.04
CA ALA A 305 20.92 -2.13 -4.76
C ALA A 305 21.86 -3.02 -3.92
N ASN A 306 22.33 -2.51 -2.78
CA ASN A 306 23.11 -3.25 -1.80
C ASN A 306 22.26 -4.00 -0.76
N ILE A 307 20.96 -3.74 -0.66
CA ILE A 307 20.05 -4.40 0.30
C ILE A 307 19.06 -5.27 -0.48
N GLU A 308 19.31 -6.57 -0.47
CA GLU A 308 18.42 -7.57 -1.06
C GLU A 308 17.28 -7.89 -0.09
N TYR A 309 16.04 -7.67 -0.54
CA TYR A 309 14.85 -8.10 0.19
C TYR A 309 14.26 -9.34 -0.48
N VAL A 310 14.06 -10.40 0.29
CA VAL A 310 13.39 -11.63 -0.17
C VAL A 310 12.07 -11.78 0.55
N GLU A 311 10.99 -11.75 -0.21
CA GLU A 311 9.63 -11.85 0.30
C GLU A 311 9.15 -13.31 0.22
N LYS A 312 8.67 -13.84 1.34
CA LYS A 312 8.10 -15.19 1.43
C LYS A 312 6.74 -15.25 2.11
N VAL A 313 6.14 -14.09 2.41
CA VAL A 313 4.98 -13.96 3.29
C VAL A 313 3.73 -14.63 2.70
N CYS A 314 2.99 -15.35 3.53
CA CYS A 314 1.70 -15.97 3.20
C CYS A 314 0.71 -15.77 4.35
N SER A 315 -0.37 -15.05 4.11
CA SER A 315 -1.49 -14.90 5.05
C SER A 315 -2.24 -16.22 5.13
N GLY A 316 -2.61 -16.61 6.35
CA GLY A 316 -3.24 -17.91 6.59
C GLY A 316 -2.28 -19.09 6.69
N ASP A 317 -0.96 -18.87 6.57
CA ASP A 317 0.02 -19.96 6.64
C ASP A 317 0.10 -20.58 8.05
N THR A 318 0.45 -21.86 8.07
CA THR A 318 0.76 -22.67 9.25
C THR A 318 2.26 -23.00 9.27
N LEU A 319 2.70 -23.74 10.29
CA LEU A 319 4.08 -24.25 10.32
C LEU A 319 4.40 -25.18 9.12
N THR A 320 3.37 -25.72 8.46
CA THR A 320 3.53 -26.55 7.25
C THR A 320 3.97 -25.71 6.06
N GLY A 321 3.25 -24.64 5.72
CA GLY A 321 3.62 -23.81 4.57
C GLY A 321 4.86 -22.97 4.88
N LEU A 322 5.10 -22.56 6.13
CA LEU A 322 6.38 -21.96 6.55
C LEU A 322 7.58 -22.88 6.21
N THR A 323 7.44 -24.18 6.41
CA THR A 323 8.49 -25.15 6.02
C THR A 323 8.74 -25.10 4.50
N GLY A 324 7.68 -24.99 3.70
CA GLY A 324 7.78 -24.77 2.25
C GLY A 324 8.50 -23.47 1.90
N GLN A 325 8.18 -22.37 2.60
CA GLN A 325 8.84 -21.08 2.41
C GLN A 325 10.36 -21.17 2.69
N ILE A 326 10.75 -21.76 3.82
CA ILE A 326 12.15 -21.94 4.23
C ILE A 326 12.91 -22.80 3.20
N ASN A 327 12.28 -23.86 2.69
CA ASN A 327 12.89 -24.71 1.67
C ASN A 327 13.10 -23.94 0.35
N SER A 328 12.18 -23.04 0.01
CA SER A 328 12.26 -22.19 -1.20
C SER A 328 13.18 -20.97 -1.05
N TRP A 329 13.77 -20.75 0.12
CA TRP A 329 14.69 -19.65 0.38
C TRP A 329 16.05 -19.95 -0.28
N SER A 330 16.34 -19.23 -1.36
CA SER A 330 17.39 -19.57 -2.33
C SER A 330 18.75 -18.88 -2.10
N ASN A 331 18.79 -17.84 -1.29
CA ASN A 331 19.96 -16.98 -1.04
C ASN A 331 20.17 -16.70 0.47
N PRO A 332 20.07 -17.71 1.35
CA PRO A 332 20.13 -17.50 2.79
C PRO A 332 21.43 -16.88 3.31
N GLU A 333 22.52 -17.02 2.55
CA GLU A 333 23.84 -16.48 2.84
C GLU A 333 23.91 -14.95 2.77
N ARG A 334 22.97 -14.30 2.06
CA ARG A 334 22.94 -12.85 1.88
C ARG A 334 22.08 -12.12 2.89
N ALA A 335 21.33 -12.84 3.71
CA ALA A 335 20.43 -12.23 4.68
C ALA A 335 21.14 -11.98 6.01
N SER A 336 20.88 -10.81 6.58
CA SER A 336 21.28 -10.45 7.95
C SER A 336 20.09 -10.36 8.91
N ILE A 337 18.87 -10.24 8.36
CA ILE A 337 17.65 -10.01 9.13
C ILE A 337 16.51 -10.83 8.50
N ALA A 338 15.69 -11.45 9.33
CA ALA A 338 14.38 -11.96 8.96
C ALA A 338 13.33 -11.58 10.00
N THR A 339 12.08 -11.38 9.56
CA THR A 339 10.94 -11.13 10.45
C THR A 339 9.89 -12.21 10.23
N LEU A 340 9.23 -12.67 11.29
CA LEU A 340 8.24 -13.75 11.21
C LEU A 340 7.07 -13.50 12.17
N SER A 341 5.85 -13.67 11.66
CA SER A 341 4.62 -13.81 12.44
C SER A 341 4.02 -15.16 12.10
N ILE A 342 3.88 -16.05 13.10
CA ILE A 342 3.39 -17.42 12.89
C ILE A 342 2.79 -17.98 14.18
N GLY A 343 1.90 -18.98 14.08
CA GLY A 343 1.30 -19.68 15.21
C GLY A 343 -0.19 -19.42 15.40
N GLY A 344 -0.72 -18.28 14.93
CA GLY A 344 -2.15 -17.97 15.03
C GLY A 344 -3.04 -18.98 14.28
N ASN A 345 -2.71 -19.27 13.02
CA ASN A 345 -3.47 -20.27 12.24
C ASN A 345 -3.25 -21.69 12.74
N ASP A 346 -2.05 -22.00 13.26
CA ASP A 346 -1.73 -23.29 13.86
C ASP A 346 -2.64 -23.63 15.05
N VAL A 347 -3.07 -22.62 15.82
CA VAL A 347 -4.04 -22.81 16.93
C VAL A 347 -5.50 -22.73 16.48
N GLY A 348 -5.76 -22.62 15.18
CA GLY A 348 -7.12 -22.62 14.64
C GLY A 348 -7.84 -21.28 14.75
N PHE A 349 -7.13 -20.16 14.58
CA PHE A 349 -7.69 -18.81 14.67
C PHE A 349 -8.98 -18.61 13.84
N SER A 350 -9.04 -19.15 12.61
CA SER A 350 -10.23 -19.06 11.77
C SER A 350 -11.46 -19.74 12.39
N SER A 351 -11.29 -20.89 13.05
CA SER A 351 -12.35 -21.57 13.81
C SER A 351 -12.77 -20.77 15.03
N LEU A 352 -11.81 -20.20 15.77
CA LEU A 352 -12.09 -19.33 16.92
C LEU A 352 -12.94 -18.13 16.49
N LEU A 353 -12.54 -17.38 15.46
CA LEU A 353 -13.34 -16.26 14.96
C LEU A 353 -14.72 -16.69 14.47
N ARG A 354 -14.80 -17.79 13.71
CA ARG A 354 -16.05 -18.29 13.16
C ARG A 354 -17.05 -18.65 14.24
N TYR A 355 -16.64 -19.36 15.28
CA TYR A 355 -17.59 -19.87 16.28
C TYR A 355 -17.76 -18.94 17.49
N CYS A 356 -16.76 -18.12 17.80
CA CYS A 356 -16.79 -17.27 18.99
C CYS A 356 -17.18 -15.81 18.70
N VAL A 357 -16.99 -15.29 17.48
CA VAL A 357 -17.12 -13.83 17.23
C VAL A 357 -18.06 -13.53 16.07
N ILE A 358 -17.78 -14.09 14.89
CA ILE A 358 -18.43 -13.71 13.63
C ILE A 358 -19.69 -14.55 13.36
N THR A 359 -19.71 -15.83 13.74
CA THR A 359 -20.84 -16.77 13.59
C THR A 359 -21.66 -16.58 12.30
N PRO A 360 -21.04 -16.75 11.12
CA PRO A 360 -21.70 -16.47 9.84
C PRO A 360 -22.77 -17.48 9.44
N ASN A 361 -22.77 -18.65 10.06
CA ASN A 361 -23.72 -19.71 9.76
C ASN A 361 -24.99 -19.54 10.60
N THR A 362 -26.14 -19.41 9.93
CA THR A 362 -27.46 -19.22 10.55
C THR A 362 -28.18 -20.53 10.84
N GLY A 363 -27.68 -21.68 10.40
CA GLY A 363 -28.28 -23.00 10.68
C GLY A 363 -28.21 -23.40 12.16
N PRO A 364 -27.03 -23.38 12.81
CA PRO A 364 -26.87 -23.77 14.22
C PRO A 364 -27.57 -22.83 15.21
N SER A 365 -27.99 -23.34 16.37
CA SER A 365 -28.47 -22.53 17.49
C SER A 365 -27.33 -21.79 18.20
N GLY A 366 -27.65 -20.76 18.99
CA GLY A 366 -26.64 -20.08 19.84
C GLY A 366 -25.88 -21.02 20.78
N SER A 367 -26.56 -22.02 21.35
CA SER A 367 -25.93 -23.03 22.19
C SER A 367 -24.94 -23.91 21.43
N ALA A 368 -25.23 -24.25 20.17
CA ALA A 368 -24.31 -24.98 19.30
C ALA A 368 -23.10 -24.11 18.93
N ASN A 369 -23.30 -22.83 18.62
CA ASN A 369 -22.19 -21.89 18.37
C ASN A 369 -21.25 -21.78 19.58
N ARG A 370 -21.80 -21.62 20.80
CA ARG A 370 -20.97 -21.59 22.01
C ARG A 370 -20.24 -22.91 22.26
N ALA A 371 -20.89 -24.05 22.04
CA ALA A 371 -20.23 -25.35 22.20
C ALA A 371 -19.04 -25.51 21.23
N ASN A 372 -19.20 -25.09 19.97
CA ASN A 372 -18.13 -25.10 18.97
C ASN A 372 -17.02 -24.10 19.30
N CYS A 373 -17.36 -22.94 19.87
CA CYS A 373 -16.39 -21.97 20.37
C CYS A 373 -15.53 -22.60 21.47
N VAL A 374 -16.14 -23.11 22.54
CA VAL A 374 -15.43 -23.76 23.66
C VAL A 374 -14.57 -24.95 23.19
N ALA A 375 -15.06 -25.74 22.23
CA ALA A 375 -14.28 -26.83 21.65
C ALA A 375 -13.04 -26.31 20.90
N SER A 376 -13.16 -25.18 20.19
CA SER A 376 -12.05 -24.53 19.49
C SER A 376 -11.03 -23.93 20.47
N GLU A 377 -11.49 -23.24 21.52
CA GLU A 377 -10.65 -22.70 22.60
C GLU A 377 -9.88 -23.83 23.31
N LYS A 378 -10.55 -24.95 23.59
CA LYS A 378 -9.92 -26.12 24.18
C LYS A 378 -8.84 -26.70 23.25
N LYS A 379 -9.14 -26.88 21.96
CA LYS A 379 -8.16 -27.40 20.99
C LYS A 379 -6.92 -26.50 20.89
N ALA A 380 -7.10 -25.19 20.85
CA ALA A 380 -6.02 -24.21 20.87
C ALA A 380 -5.17 -24.34 22.15
N THR A 381 -5.84 -24.35 23.31
CA THR A 381 -5.19 -24.46 24.63
C THR A 381 -4.42 -25.78 24.78
N ASP A 382 -5.03 -26.91 24.44
CA ASP A 382 -4.40 -28.23 24.53
C ASP A 382 -3.13 -28.28 23.66
N TYR A 383 -3.14 -27.68 22.47
CA TYR A 383 -1.98 -27.63 21.58
C TYR A 383 -0.88 -26.67 22.08
N MET A 384 -1.25 -25.54 22.65
CA MET A 384 -0.31 -24.58 23.24
C MET A 384 0.35 -25.11 24.52
N LEU A 385 -0.38 -25.87 25.33
CA LEU A 385 0.08 -26.39 26.61
C LEU A 385 0.71 -27.79 26.53
N ASP A 386 0.68 -28.46 25.37
CA ASP A 386 1.37 -29.73 25.17
C ASP A 386 2.89 -29.54 25.31
N PRO A 387 3.54 -30.14 26.32
CA PRO A 387 4.98 -30.01 26.53
C PRO A 387 5.81 -30.94 25.63
N GLY A 388 5.16 -31.84 24.89
CA GLY A 388 5.81 -32.83 24.03
C GLY A 388 6.25 -32.27 22.67
N THR A 389 6.84 -33.14 21.86
CA THR A 389 7.31 -32.79 20.50
C THR A 389 6.16 -32.50 19.52
N THR A 390 4.93 -32.82 19.91
CA THR A 390 3.71 -32.53 19.16
C THR A 390 3.14 -31.16 19.48
N GLY A 391 3.56 -30.52 20.57
CA GLY A 391 3.05 -29.23 21.03
C GLY A 391 3.59 -28.04 20.25
N LEU A 392 2.87 -26.92 20.32
CA LEU A 392 3.17 -25.74 19.51
C LEU A 392 4.55 -25.15 19.85
N ARG A 393 4.90 -25.07 21.14
CA ARG A 393 6.21 -24.52 21.58
C ARG A 393 7.38 -25.25 20.94
N TYR A 394 7.34 -26.59 20.95
CA TYR A 394 8.39 -27.41 20.34
C TYR A 394 8.48 -27.16 18.83
N LYS A 395 7.34 -27.14 18.13
CA LYS A 395 7.35 -26.96 16.68
C LYS A 395 7.77 -25.56 16.24
N LEU A 396 7.38 -24.51 16.98
CA LEU A 396 7.87 -23.14 16.76
C LEU A 396 9.39 -23.09 16.94
N LYS A 397 9.91 -23.68 18.02
CA LYS A 397 11.35 -23.78 18.27
C LYS A 397 12.08 -24.45 17.09
N GLU A 398 11.59 -25.60 16.62
CA GLU A 398 12.18 -26.29 15.45
C GLU A 398 12.11 -25.43 14.18
N ALA A 399 11.02 -24.70 13.96
CA ALA A 399 10.91 -23.78 12.84
C ALA A 399 11.97 -22.67 12.93
N TYR A 400 12.15 -22.02 14.08
CA TYR A 400 13.16 -20.98 14.26
C TYR A 400 14.58 -21.53 14.05
N LEU A 401 14.88 -22.70 14.63
CA LEU A 401 16.15 -23.39 14.43
C LEU A 401 16.38 -23.72 12.95
N SER A 402 15.35 -24.12 12.21
CA SER A 402 15.47 -24.41 10.79
C SER A 402 15.83 -23.17 9.97
N ILE A 403 15.28 -21.99 10.31
CA ILE A 403 15.63 -20.70 9.68
C ILE A 403 17.09 -20.35 9.99
N LEU A 404 17.49 -20.41 11.27
CA LEU A 404 18.88 -20.13 11.68
C LEU A 404 19.88 -21.07 11.00
N ARG A 405 19.61 -22.38 11.00
CA ARG A 405 20.45 -23.40 10.34
C ARG A 405 20.52 -23.19 8.83
N LYS A 406 19.43 -22.73 8.21
CA LYS A 406 19.38 -22.43 6.77
C LYS A 406 20.23 -21.21 6.43
N SER A 407 20.20 -20.16 7.27
CA SER A 407 21.12 -19.03 7.17
C SER A 407 22.58 -19.45 7.38
N GLY A 408 22.86 -20.17 8.47
CA GLY A 408 24.21 -20.65 8.81
C GLY A 408 25.16 -19.56 9.32
N HIS A 409 24.68 -18.34 9.52
CA HIS A 409 25.50 -17.18 9.91
C HIS A 409 25.22 -16.71 11.33
N ASP A 410 26.24 -16.22 12.02
CA ASP A 410 26.17 -15.64 13.38
C ASP A 410 25.66 -14.19 13.41
N TYR A 411 25.82 -13.47 12.30
CA TYR A 411 25.30 -12.11 12.11
C TYR A 411 23.82 -12.06 11.68
N PHE A 412 23.20 -13.20 11.37
CA PHE A 412 21.80 -13.27 10.98
C PHE A 412 20.89 -13.24 12.19
N HIS A 413 19.89 -12.37 12.21
CA HIS A 413 18.93 -12.27 13.32
C HIS A 413 17.49 -12.49 12.85
N LEU A 414 16.74 -13.25 13.63
CA LEU A 414 15.33 -13.56 13.40
C LEU A 414 14.46 -12.85 14.43
N TYR A 415 13.52 -12.05 13.96
CA TYR A 415 12.63 -11.27 14.82
C TYR A 415 11.20 -11.79 14.72
N ILE A 416 10.67 -12.30 15.83
CA ILE A 416 9.35 -12.91 15.91
C ILE A 416 8.37 -11.92 16.54
N THR A 417 7.34 -11.56 15.81
CA THR A 417 6.28 -10.68 16.32
C THR A 417 5.35 -11.43 17.28
N SER A 418 4.94 -10.77 18.36
CA SER A 418 3.81 -11.23 19.18
C SER A 418 2.47 -11.06 18.45
N TYR A 419 1.38 -11.47 19.09
CA TYR A 419 0.02 -11.08 18.74
C TYR A 419 -0.50 -10.03 19.72
N VAL A 420 -1.44 -9.19 19.27
CA VAL A 420 -2.08 -8.17 20.11
C VAL A 420 -3.40 -8.71 20.67
N ASN A 421 -3.74 -8.34 21.90
CA ASN A 421 -5.10 -8.59 22.39
C ASN A 421 -6.08 -7.80 21.52
N PHE A 422 -7.16 -8.44 21.08
CA PHE A 422 -8.08 -7.83 20.12
C PHE A 422 -9.11 -6.90 20.77
N PHE A 423 -9.42 -7.14 22.04
CA PHE A 423 -10.49 -6.44 22.74
C PHE A 423 -9.96 -5.77 24.00
N ASN A 424 -10.48 -4.60 24.35
CA ASN A 424 -10.52 -4.19 25.74
C ASN A 424 -11.62 -4.99 26.43
N ALA A 425 -11.25 -5.83 27.40
CA ALA A 425 -12.19 -6.68 28.12
C ALA A 425 -12.72 -6.06 29.42
N ALA A 426 -12.26 -4.86 29.81
CA ALA A 426 -12.66 -4.23 31.08
C ALA A 426 -13.94 -3.38 30.96
N THR A 427 -14.30 -2.92 29.76
CA THR A 427 -15.45 -2.05 29.52
C THR A 427 -16.75 -2.84 29.47
N SER A 428 -17.87 -2.30 29.97
CA SER A 428 -19.18 -2.97 29.91
C SER A 428 -20.00 -2.65 28.66
N ASP A 429 -19.76 -1.51 28.01
CA ASP A 429 -20.55 -1.06 26.84
C ASP A 429 -20.59 -2.10 25.71
N CYS A 430 -19.43 -2.71 25.41
CA CYS A 430 -19.31 -3.71 24.36
C CYS A 430 -20.06 -5.03 24.65
N ALA A 431 -20.53 -5.25 25.88
CA ALA A 431 -21.31 -6.46 26.20
C ALA A 431 -22.64 -6.52 25.43
N ASP A 432 -23.14 -5.38 24.97
CA ASP A 432 -24.33 -5.27 24.13
C ASP A 432 -24.02 -5.26 22.62
N THR A 433 -22.75 -5.39 22.25
CA THR A 433 -22.27 -5.43 20.86
C THR A 433 -22.18 -6.85 20.32
N THR A 434 -22.46 -7.03 19.03
CA THR A 434 -22.13 -8.24 18.29
C THR A 434 -21.38 -7.94 17.00
N PHE A 435 -20.44 -8.81 16.64
CA PHE A 435 -19.81 -8.84 15.32
C PHE A 435 -20.40 -9.95 14.43
N HIS A 436 -21.61 -10.42 14.74
CA HIS A 436 -22.32 -11.43 13.94
C HIS A 436 -22.37 -11.01 12.46
N TYR A 437 -21.95 -11.89 11.56
CA TYR A 437 -21.72 -11.56 10.15
C TYR A 437 -22.91 -10.88 9.45
N TRP A 438 -24.13 -11.33 9.76
CA TRP A 438 -25.38 -10.80 9.16
C TRP A 438 -26.06 -9.69 9.97
N TRP A 439 -25.78 -9.62 11.28
CA TRP A 439 -26.56 -8.81 12.23
C TRP A 439 -25.64 -8.05 13.18
N ALA A 440 -24.46 -7.69 12.68
CA ALA A 440 -23.45 -6.92 13.39
C ALA A 440 -24.05 -5.59 13.85
N GLY A 441 -23.76 -5.18 15.08
CA GLY A 441 -24.35 -3.96 15.64
C GLY A 441 -24.33 -3.91 17.16
N TYR A 442 -24.67 -2.73 17.67
CA TYR A 442 -24.99 -2.51 19.07
C TYR A 442 -26.48 -2.74 19.32
N LYS A 443 -26.82 -3.64 20.27
CA LYS A 443 -28.21 -4.03 20.58
C LYS A 443 -29.03 -4.37 19.33
N PRO A 444 -28.55 -5.31 18.48
CA PRO A 444 -29.33 -5.72 17.31
C PRO A 444 -30.67 -6.32 17.74
N SER A 445 -31.62 -6.37 16.79
CA SER A 445 -32.90 -7.05 16.99
C SER A 445 -32.71 -8.48 17.46
N SER A 446 -33.57 -8.90 18.41
CA SER A 446 -33.51 -10.25 18.97
C SER A 446 -33.78 -11.31 17.91
N ASP A 447 -32.93 -12.33 17.86
CA ASP A 447 -33.09 -13.54 17.07
C ASP A 447 -33.76 -14.67 17.90
N TRP A 448 -34.74 -14.32 18.71
CA TRP A 448 -35.51 -15.31 19.47
C TRP A 448 -36.40 -16.13 18.52
N PRO A 449 -36.51 -17.46 18.69
CA PRO A 449 -35.99 -18.28 19.78
C PRO A 449 -34.60 -18.91 19.54
N MET A 450 -33.98 -18.68 18.37
CA MET A 450 -32.74 -19.36 17.97
C MET A 450 -31.50 -18.84 18.73
N ASN A 451 -31.55 -17.57 19.17
CA ASN A 451 -30.51 -16.88 19.95
C ASN A 451 -29.11 -17.05 19.35
N ARG A 452 -28.96 -16.92 18.01
CA ARG A 452 -27.70 -17.22 17.31
C ARG A 452 -26.65 -16.13 17.43
N ILE A 453 -27.10 -14.91 17.75
CA ILE A 453 -26.26 -13.73 17.89
C ILE A 453 -25.32 -13.88 19.10
N VAL A 454 -24.01 -13.90 18.84
CA VAL A 454 -22.99 -13.91 19.89
C VAL A 454 -22.62 -12.49 20.28
N TYR A 455 -22.82 -12.16 21.54
CA TYR A 455 -22.46 -10.86 22.11
C TYR A 455 -21.04 -10.86 22.64
N LEU A 456 -20.33 -9.73 22.49
CA LEU A 456 -18.97 -9.50 22.97
C LEU A 456 -18.95 -9.23 24.48
N SER A 457 -19.46 -10.18 25.26
CA SER A 457 -19.47 -10.09 26.72
C SER A 457 -18.05 -9.89 27.28
N THR A 458 -17.98 -9.34 28.49
CA THR A 458 -16.71 -9.20 29.24
C THR A 458 -15.98 -10.54 29.37
N ASP A 459 -16.73 -11.61 29.63
CA ASP A 459 -16.17 -12.96 29.78
C ASP A 459 -15.59 -13.47 28.47
N LEU A 460 -16.35 -13.39 27.37
CA LEU A 460 -15.89 -13.84 26.05
C LEU A 460 -14.64 -13.07 25.59
N ARG A 461 -14.63 -11.74 25.76
CA ARG A 461 -13.44 -10.93 25.44
C ARG A 461 -12.23 -11.32 26.29
N SER A 462 -12.45 -11.62 27.57
CA SER A 462 -11.39 -12.07 28.48
C SER A 462 -10.86 -13.46 28.12
N GLU A 463 -11.74 -14.38 27.75
CA GLU A 463 -11.41 -15.74 27.27
C GLU A 463 -10.52 -15.66 26.02
N LEU A 464 -10.95 -14.91 25.00
CA LEU A 464 -10.20 -14.76 23.75
C LEU A 464 -8.86 -14.03 23.97
N ASN A 465 -8.83 -12.99 24.81
CA ASN A 465 -7.57 -12.32 25.15
C ASN A 465 -6.59 -13.25 25.91
N THR A 466 -7.11 -14.15 26.75
CA THR A 466 -6.29 -15.13 27.46
C THR A 466 -5.59 -16.08 26.49
N LEU A 467 -6.26 -16.52 25.43
CA LEU A 467 -5.64 -17.34 24.38
C LEU A 467 -4.49 -16.61 23.68
N VAL A 468 -4.65 -15.32 23.39
CA VAL A 468 -3.58 -14.50 22.80
C VAL A 468 -2.38 -14.40 23.75
N THR A 469 -2.62 -14.14 25.03
CA THR A 469 -1.55 -14.06 26.04
C THR A 469 -0.82 -15.40 26.20
N GLN A 470 -1.55 -16.52 26.15
CA GLN A 470 -0.96 -17.86 26.15
C GLN A 470 -0.11 -18.11 24.91
N LEU A 471 -0.59 -17.75 23.72
CA LEU A 471 0.17 -17.88 22.47
C LEU A 471 1.47 -17.08 22.53
N ASN A 472 1.43 -15.83 22.99
CA ASN A 472 2.61 -15.00 23.17
C ASN A 472 3.61 -15.61 24.16
N THR A 473 3.12 -16.24 25.23
CA THR A 473 3.95 -16.96 26.20
C THR A 473 4.64 -18.17 25.55
N VAL A 474 3.91 -18.92 24.72
CA VAL A 474 4.45 -20.06 23.96
C VAL A 474 5.52 -19.60 22.96
N ILE A 475 5.27 -18.51 22.22
CA ILE A 475 6.23 -17.92 21.28
C ILE A 475 7.51 -17.49 22.01
N ALA A 476 7.39 -16.71 23.09
CA ALA A 476 8.53 -16.27 23.88
C ALA A 476 9.33 -17.46 24.46
N GLY A 477 8.63 -18.50 24.93
CA GLY A 477 9.25 -19.74 25.39
C GLY A 477 10.02 -20.47 24.29
N ALA A 478 9.45 -20.58 23.08
CA ALA A 478 10.10 -21.21 21.93
C ALA A 478 11.36 -20.45 21.47
N ILE A 479 11.37 -19.11 21.58
CA ILE A 479 12.54 -18.27 21.29
C ILE A 479 13.67 -18.58 22.28
N VAL A 480 13.36 -18.63 23.58
CA VAL A 480 14.34 -18.99 24.61
C VAL A 480 14.91 -20.38 24.36
N ASP A 481 14.06 -21.36 24.04
CA ASP A 481 14.50 -22.72 23.76
C ASP A 481 15.41 -22.78 22.52
N ALA A 482 15.06 -22.05 21.45
CA ALA A 482 15.84 -22.02 20.21
C ALA A 482 17.22 -21.39 20.44
N ASN A 483 17.28 -20.25 21.13
CA ASN A 483 18.53 -19.58 21.46
C ASN A 483 19.44 -20.46 22.34
N ASN A 484 18.88 -21.12 23.36
CA ASN A 484 19.60 -22.06 24.21
C ASN A 484 20.16 -23.26 23.43
N GLU A 485 19.35 -23.86 22.55
CA GLU A 485 19.76 -25.01 21.74
C GLU A 485 20.77 -24.62 20.65
N TYR A 486 20.65 -23.42 20.08
CA TYR A 486 21.58 -22.88 19.10
C TYR A 486 22.82 -22.25 19.75
N GLY A 487 23.48 -23.02 20.63
CA GLY A 487 24.75 -22.65 21.24
C GLY A 487 24.69 -21.51 22.26
N GLY A 488 23.52 -21.20 22.83
CA GLY A 488 23.34 -20.05 23.72
C GLY A 488 23.41 -18.71 22.98
N SER A 489 23.05 -18.69 21.70
CA SER A 489 23.02 -17.47 20.87
C SER A 489 21.95 -16.47 21.33
N SER A 490 22.04 -15.24 20.85
CA SER A 490 21.00 -14.21 21.00
C SER A 490 20.51 -13.77 19.62
N GLN A 491 20.27 -14.72 18.71
CA GLN A 491 19.92 -14.44 17.31
C GLN A 491 18.41 -14.43 17.07
N VAL A 492 17.59 -15.04 17.94
CA VAL A 492 16.13 -14.99 17.85
C VAL A 492 15.57 -14.01 18.89
N HIS A 493 14.73 -13.07 18.45
CA HIS A 493 14.23 -11.96 19.25
C HIS A 493 12.71 -11.95 19.30
N PHE A 494 12.15 -11.64 20.48
CA PHE A 494 10.72 -11.41 20.64
C PHE A 494 10.40 -9.93 20.45
N VAL A 495 9.41 -9.63 19.63
CA VAL A 495 8.91 -8.27 19.42
C VAL A 495 7.51 -8.16 20.02
N ASP A 496 7.42 -7.46 21.15
CA ASP A 496 6.16 -7.22 21.84
C ASP A 496 5.38 -6.06 21.21
N LEU A 497 4.19 -6.39 20.69
CA LEU A 497 3.30 -5.44 20.02
C LEU A 497 2.18 -4.93 20.94
N ALA A 498 1.98 -5.56 22.10
CA ALA A 498 0.89 -5.19 22.99
C ALA A 498 0.94 -3.71 23.43
N PRO A 499 2.11 -3.12 23.76
CA PRO A 499 2.18 -1.70 24.13
C PRO A 499 1.68 -0.76 23.03
N ALA A 500 1.93 -1.08 21.77
CA ALA A 500 1.57 -0.23 20.64
C ALA A 500 0.04 -0.16 20.42
N PHE A 501 -0.70 -1.19 20.83
CA PHE A 501 -2.17 -1.25 20.70
C PHE A 501 -2.92 -0.87 21.98
N ALA A 502 -2.22 -0.72 23.12
CA ALA A 502 -2.85 -0.50 24.43
C ALA A 502 -3.54 0.87 24.58
N ALA A 503 -3.29 1.80 23.65
CA ALA A 503 -3.70 3.20 23.73
C ALA A 503 -4.98 3.54 22.94
N GLY A 504 -5.95 2.62 22.84
CA GLY A 504 -7.24 2.91 22.17
C GLY A 504 -7.36 2.35 20.75
N HIS A 505 -6.50 1.40 20.37
CA HIS A 505 -6.43 0.85 19.01
C HIS A 505 -7.05 -0.55 18.84
N ARG A 506 -7.61 -1.10 19.91
CA ARG A 506 -8.32 -2.39 19.95
C ARG A 506 -9.83 -2.17 19.87
N TRP A 507 -10.57 -3.26 19.65
CA TRP A 507 -12.03 -3.24 19.75
C TRP A 507 -12.49 -2.94 21.18
N CYS A 508 -13.68 -2.35 21.30
CA CYS A 508 -14.35 -2.09 22.59
C CYS A 508 -13.65 -1.04 23.48
N GLU A 509 -12.91 -0.11 22.88
CA GLU A 509 -12.19 0.97 23.56
C GLU A 509 -12.94 2.30 23.50
N ASN A 510 -14.10 2.34 24.16
CA ASN A 510 -14.95 3.52 24.26
C ASN A 510 -15.05 4.03 25.71
N PRO A 511 -14.00 4.65 26.28
CA PRO A 511 -14.01 5.06 27.68
C PRO A 511 -15.00 6.20 27.97
N ASN A 512 -15.42 6.96 26.96
CA ASN A 512 -16.26 8.16 27.12
C ASN A 512 -17.71 7.98 26.65
N GLY A 513 -18.08 6.82 26.11
CA GLY A 513 -19.45 6.59 25.61
C GLY A 513 -19.76 7.30 24.28
N GLU A 514 -18.76 7.65 23.48
CA GLU A 514 -18.90 8.52 22.30
C GLU A 514 -19.36 7.76 21.03
N PHE A 515 -19.14 6.45 20.98
CA PHE A 515 -19.53 5.58 19.86
C PHE A 515 -19.96 4.20 20.36
N HIS A 516 -20.44 3.32 19.48
CA HIS A 516 -20.67 1.92 19.83
C HIS A 516 -20.11 1.02 18.72
N GLU A 517 -19.49 -0.08 19.13
CA GLU A 517 -18.96 -1.05 18.18
C GLU A 517 -20.10 -1.87 17.54
N PRO A 518 -19.89 -2.42 16.33
CA PRO A 518 -18.83 -2.10 15.39
C PRO A 518 -19.07 -0.73 14.72
N ASP A 519 -18.09 0.18 14.77
CA ASP A 519 -18.16 1.49 14.10
C ASP A 519 -17.09 1.64 13.00
N VAL A 520 -17.53 1.54 11.74
CA VAL A 520 -16.65 1.59 10.56
C VAL A 520 -15.94 2.94 10.38
N SER A 521 -16.47 4.02 10.99
CA SER A 521 -15.88 5.35 10.90
C SER A 521 -14.65 5.54 11.81
N ARG A 522 -14.39 4.60 12.72
CA ARG A 522 -13.25 4.62 13.63
C ARG A 522 -11.95 4.39 12.87
N ALA A 523 -11.22 5.48 12.62
CA ALA A 523 -9.87 5.44 12.06
C ALA A 523 -8.81 5.03 13.09
N ASP A 524 -9.10 5.20 14.38
CA ASP A 524 -8.22 4.87 15.50
C ASP A 524 -8.33 3.41 15.95
N THR A 525 -9.29 2.63 15.45
CA THR A 525 -9.26 1.16 15.57
C THR A 525 -8.38 0.56 14.47
N TRP A 526 -7.30 -0.10 14.87
CA TRP A 526 -6.25 -0.57 13.95
C TRP A 526 -6.43 -2.03 13.53
N LEU A 527 -7.60 -2.61 13.72
CA LEU A 527 -7.93 -3.98 13.34
C LEU A 527 -9.06 -3.97 12.31
N PHE A 528 -8.98 -4.84 11.31
CA PHE A 528 -10.06 -5.01 10.34
C PHE A 528 -11.24 -5.79 10.92
N LEU A 529 -12.46 -5.36 10.60
CA LEU A 529 -13.63 -6.24 10.57
C LEU A 529 -13.93 -6.60 9.10
N SER A 530 -14.62 -7.73 8.87
CA SER A 530 -14.92 -8.19 7.51
C SER A 530 -15.58 -7.08 6.68
N ALA A 531 -15.17 -6.97 5.40
CA ALA A 531 -15.65 -5.95 4.45
C ALA A 531 -15.35 -4.47 4.79
N TRP A 532 -14.63 -4.16 5.87
CA TRP A 532 -14.23 -2.77 6.17
C TRP A 532 -13.08 -2.32 5.27
N LYS A 533 -13.11 -1.05 4.84
CA LYS A 533 -11.98 -0.43 4.12
C LYS A 533 -10.76 -0.30 5.03
N ASP A 534 -9.58 -0.12 4.46
CA ASP A 534 -8.41 0.22 5.27
C ASP A 534 -8.50 1.65 5.81
N THR A 535 -7.61 2.01 6.73
CA THR A 535 -7.37 3.40 7.14
C THR A 535 -6.06 3.84 6.52
N SER A 536 -6.07 4.87 5.68
CA SER A 536 -4.84 5.40 5.10
C SER A 536 -3.88 5.90 6.18
N ILE A 537 -2.58 5.64 6.01
CA ILE A 537 -1.54 6.40 6.72
C ILE A 537 -1.24 7.68 5.96
N GLU A 538 -0.85 8.75 6.66
CA GLU A 538 -0.49 10.01 6.02
C GLU A 538 0.51 9.77 4.88
N SER A 539 0.23 10.30 3.68
CA SER A 539 0.98 10.12 2.42
C SER A 539 0.84 8.79 1.65
N ALA A 540 -0.01 7.85 2.09
CA ALA A 540 -0.31 6.63 1.33
C ALA A 540 -1.80 6.53 0.97
N ALA A 541 -2.10 6.21 -0.29
CA ALA A 541 -3.47 6.00 -0.75
C ALA A 541 -4.03 4.68 -0.18
N ASP A 542 -5.29 4.68 0.24
CA ASP A 542 -6.05 3.44 0.40
C ASP A 542 -6.25 2.82 -1.00
N VAL A 543 -5.68 1.65 -1.22
CA VAL A 543 -5.79 0.93 -2.51
C VAL A 543 -6.85 -0.17 -2.48
N THR A 544 -7.59 -0.33 -1.36
CA THR A 544 -8.62 -1.38 -1.21
C THR A 544 -9.56 -1.40 -2.41
N ASP A 545 -9.99 -0.23 -2.87
CA ASP A 545 -10.91 -0.11 -4.01
C ASP A 545 -10.29 -0.62 -5.33
N ALA A 546 -8.99 -0.38 -5.56
CA ALA A 546 -8.29 -0.88 -6.74
C ALA A 546 -8.08 -2.40 -6.70
N VAL A 547 -7.80 -2.95 -5.51
CA VAL A 547 -7.65 -4.41 -5.33
C VAL A 547 -8.98 -5.13 -5.52
N GLU A 548 -10.04 -4.63 -4.87
CA GLU A 548 -11.37 -5.19 -5.01
C GLU A 548 -11.87 -5.10 -6.45
N ALA A 549 -11.56 -4.03 -7.19
CA ALA A 549 -11.88 -3.92 -8.61
C ALA A 549 -11.17 -5.01 -9.46
N ALA A 550 -9.90 -5.32 -9.17
CA ALA A 550 -9.17 -6.38 -9.86
C ALA A 550 -9.71 -7.78 -9.53
N GLU A 551 -10.11 -8.02 -8.28
CA GLU A 551 -10.75 -9.26 -7.86
C GLU A 551 -12.14 -9.44 -8.49
N VAL A 552 -12.93 -8.36 -8.58
CA VAL A 552 -14.19 -8.33 -9.32
C VAL A 552 -13.94 -8.66 -10.79
N ALA A 553 -12.96 -8.04 -11.45
CA ALA A 553 -12.62 -8.35 -12.83
C ALA A 553 -12.28 -9.83 -13.05
N THR A 554 -11.61 -10.46 -12.08
CA THR A 554 -11.32 -11.89 -12.13
C THR A 554 -12.58 -12.75 -11.99
N LEU A 555 -13.48 -12.41 -11.07
CA LEU A 555 -14.79 -13.10 -10.93
C LEU A 555 -15.68 -12.91 -12.17
N ILE A 556 -15.58 -11.76 -12.85
CA ILE A 556 -16.26 -11.52 -14.13
C ILE A 556 -15.70 -12.47 -15.20
N SER A 557 -14.38 -12.61 -15.28
CA SER A 557 -13.73 -13.48 -16.26
C SER A 557 -14.10 -14.95 -16.10
N SER A 558 -14.37 -15.42 -14.87
CA SER A 558 -14.85 -16.78 -14.62
C SER A 558 -16.34 -16.96 -14.94
N GLY A 559 -17.10 -15.87 -15.12
CA GLY A 559 -18.52 -15.88 -15.45
C GLY A 559 -19.46 -16.38 -14.34
N ASN A 560 -18.91 -16.80 -13.20
CA ASN A 560 -19.63 -17.20 -12.01
C ASN A 560 -18.73 -17.17 -10.76
N ILE A 561 -19.35 -17.20 -9.58
CA ILE A 561 -18.72 -17.57 -8.31
C ILE A 561 -18.85 -19.09 -8.18
N SER A 562 -17.74 -19.80 -8.26
CA SER A 562 -17.71 -21.26 -8.11
C SER A 562 -17.59 -21.65 -6.64
N LEU A 563 -18.54 -22.46 -6.15
CA LEU A 563 -18.49 -23.06 -4.82
C LEU A 563 -18.08 -24.54 -4.90
N PRO A 564 -17.21 -25.02 -4.00
CA PRO A 564 -16.88 -26.45 -3.93
C PRO A 564 -18.05 -27.26 -3.35
N ASP A 565 -18.01 -28.58 -3.46
CA ASP A 565 -19.03 -29.47 -2.89
C ASP A 565 -19.01 -29.43 -1.35
N ALA A 566 -20.16 -29.10 -0.73
CA ALA A 566 -20.26 -28.91 0.72
C ALA A 566 -19.90 -30.17 1.54
N GLY A 567 -20.17 -31.36 1.01
CA GLY A 567 -19.93 -32.63 1.71
C GLY A 567 -18.48 -33.08 1.68
N SER A 568 -17.68 -32.58 0.73
CA SER A 568 -16.31 -33.04 0.51
C SER A 568 -15.25 -31.93 0.50
N CYS A 569 -15.64 -30.66 0.52
CA CYS A 569 -14.69 -29.55 0.32
C CYS A 569 -13.56 -29.51 1.34
N TYR A 570 -13.80 -29.77 2.64
CA TYR A 570 -12.69 -29.82 3.61
C TYR A 570 -11.68 -30.93 3.33
N ALA A 571 -12.14 -32.09 2.88
CA ALA A 571 -11.25 -33.19 2.55
C ALA A 571 -10.39 -32.87 1.32
N ALA A 572 -10.96 -32.11 0.37
CA ALA A 572 -10.28 -31.69 -0.86
C ALA A 572 -9.25 -30.55 -0.64
N LEU A 573 -9.39 -29.80 0.46
CA LEU A 573 -8.56 -28.63 0.79
C LEU A 573 -7.15 -28.99 1.28
N GLY A 574 -6.92 -30.22 1.73
CA GLY A 574 -5.61 -30.67 2.21
C GLY A 574 -5.26 -30.17 3.62
N THR A 575 -3.96 -30.20 3.96
CA THR A 575 -3.46 -29.90 5.32
C THR A 575 -3.08 -28.45 5.57
N ASP A 576 -2.92 -27.66 4.50
CA ASP A 576 -2.53 -26.25 4.53
C ASP A 576 -3.33 -25.49 3.47
N PRO A 577 -4.65 -25.35 3.68
CA PRO A 577 -5.54 -24.88 2.64
C PRO A 577 -5.42 -23.38 2.44
N ASP A 578 -5.56 -22.95 1.18
CA ASP A 578 -5.73 -21.54 0.87
C ASP A 578 -6.92 -20.94 1.68
N PRO A 579 -6.73 -19.82 2.40
CA PRO A 579 -7.76 -19.27 3.27
C PRO A 579 -9.05 -18.87 2.55
N TYR A 580 -8.94 -18.40 1.31
CA TYR A 580 -10.12 -18.07 0.51
C TYR A 580 -10.85 -19.34 0.05
N ALA A 581 -10.13 -20.38 -0.39
CA ALA A 581 -10.73 -21.67 -0.71
C ALA A 581 -11.43 -22.29 0.52
N TYR A 582 -10.82 -22.17 1.71
CA TYR A 582 -11.45 -22.53 2.97
C TYR A 582 -12.73 -21.71 3.22
N ALA A 583 -12.70 -20.39 3.04
CA ALA A 583 -13.87 -19.53 3.17
C ALA A 583 -14.99 -19.91 2.17
N MET A 584 -14.67 -20.24 0.92
CA MET A 584 -15.66 -20.68 -0.08
C MET A 584 -16.24 -22.06 0.25
N CYS A 585 -15.46 -22.97 0.82
CA CYS A 585 -15.97 -24.22 1.40
C CYS A 585 -16.98 -23.94 2.52
N GLN A 586 -16.69 -22.97 3.38
CA GLN A 586 -17.63 -22.55 4.44
C GLN A 586 -18.92 -21.96 3.89
N VAL A 587 -18.86 -21.15 2.83
CA VAL A 587 -20.04 -20.60 2.15
C VAL A 587 -20.89 -21.75 1.63
N SER A 588 -20.28 -22.73 0.95
CA SER A 588 -20.98 -23.91 0.42
C SER A 588 -21.70 -24.69 1.52
N ILE A 589 -21.03 -24.93 2.65
CA ILE A 589 -21.62 -25.60 3.81
C ILE A 589 -22.77 -24.79 4.40
N SER A 590 -22.58 -23.48 4.61
CA SER A 590 -23.64 -22.60 5.14
C SER A 590 -24.90 -22.63 4.26
N ILE A 591 -24.75 -22.60 2.93
CA ILE A 591 -25.86 -22.70 1.97
C ILE A 591 -26.52 -24.08 2.03
N SER A 592 -25.73 -25.15 2.15
CA SER A 592 -26.26 -26.51 2.25
C SER A 592 -27.05 -26.74 3.54
N GLU A 593 -26.64 -26.12 4.65
CA GLU A 593 -27.30 -26.25 5.96
C GLU A 593 -28.53 -25.35 6.09
N ASP A 594 -28.53 -24.16 5.48
CA ASP A 594 -29.65 -23.24 5.45
C ASP A 594 -29.92 -22.70 4.02
N PRO A 595 -30.57 -23.51 3.15
CA PRO A 595 -30.77 -23.16 1.73
C PRO A 595 -31.66 -21.94 1.47
N ALA A 596 -32.38 -21.47 2.50
CA ALA A 596 -33.20 -20.25 2.46
C ALA A 596 -32.61 -19.12 3.32
N GLY A 597 -31.41 -19.33 3.87
CA GLY A 597 -30.74 -18.39 4.76
C GLY A 597 -30.12 -17.20 4.03
N PRO A 598 -29.61 -16.21 4.78
CA PRO A 598 -28.99 -15.01 4.22
C PRO A 598 -27.82 -15.29 3.26
N GLU A 599 -26.99 -16.31 3.54
CA GLU A 599 -25.88 -16.69 2.65
C GLU A 599 -26.40 -17.19 1.30
N ALA A 600 -27.41 -18.06 1.31
CA ALA A 600 -28.00 -18.61 0.09
C ALA A 600 -28.66 -17.52 -0.75
N MET A 601 -29.39 -16.60 -0.11
CA MET A 601 -30.01 -15.46 -0.78
C MET A 601 -28.99 -14.51 -1.39
N ARG A 602 -27.94 -14.13 -0.63
CA ARG A 602 -26.87 -13.26 -1.13
C ARG A 602 -26.10 -13.92 -2.28
N TYR A 603 -25.82 -15.21 -2.19
CA TYR A 603 -25.13 -15.95 -3.25
C TYR A 603 -25.95 -15.99 -4.53
N GLN A 604 -27.25 -16.26 -4.44
CA GLN A 604 -28.16 -16.19 -5.59
C GLN A 604 -28.21 -14.79 -6.20
N ALA A 605 -28.26 -13.73 -5.37
CA ALA A 605 -28.24 -12.35 -5.84
C ALA A 605 -26.92 -11.99 -6.54
N ALA A 606 -25.77 -12.40 -5.99
CA ALA A 606 -24.47 -12.19 -6.61
C ALA A 606 -24.33 -12.93 -7.95
N GLN A 607 -24.79 -14.18 -8.03
CA GLN A 607 -24.81 -14.95 -9.27
C GLN A 607 -25.71 -14.30 -10.33
N ALA A 608 -26.88 -13.80 -9.92
CA ALA A 608 -27.79 -13.09 -10.81
C ALA A 608 -27.19 -11.77 -11.31
N ALA A 609 -26.48 -11.03 -10.45
CA ALA A 609 -25.79 -9.80 -10.81
C ALA A 609 -24.65 -10.05 -11.82
N ILE A 610 -23.86 -11.10 -11.63
CA ILE A 610 -22.84 -11.50 -12.62
C ILE A 610 -23.48 -11.86 -13.96
N ALA A 611 -24.57 -12.62 -13.94
CA ALA A 611 -25.28 -13.04 -15.15
C ALA A 611 -25.95 -11.87 -15.91
N SER A 612 -26.39 -10.83 -15.20
CA SER A 612 -27.01 -9.63 -15.79
C SER A 612 -26.00 -8.55 -16.19
N GLY A 613 -24.72 -8.71 -15.86
CA GLY A 613 -23.68 -7.70 -16.07
C GLY A 613 -23.68 -6.56 -15.04
N ASP A 614 -24.40 -6.70 -13.92
CA ASP A 614 -24.42 -5.74 -12.81
C ASP A 614 -23.24 -5.96 -11.85
N TYR A 615 -22.04 -5.67 -12.33
CA TYR A 615 -20.80 -5.94 -11.59
C TYR A 615 -20.54 -4.98 -10.40
N ASN A 616 -21.36 -3.94 -10.26
CA ASN A 616 -21.30 -3.03 -9.12
C ASN A 616 -22.20 -3.47 -7.96
N SER A 617 -22.88 -4.63 -8.09
CA SER A 617 -23.70 -5.16 -7.01
C SER A 617 -22.88 -5.39 -5.74
N GLN A 618 -23.37 -4.86 -4.63
CA GLN A 618 -22.83 -5.07 -3.29
C GLN A 618 -22.77 -6.56 -2.89
N ASP A 619 -23.60 -7.41 -3.52
CA ASP A 619 -23.65 -8.84 -3.24
C ASP A 619 -22.43 -9.58 -3.77
N ILE A 620 -21.84 -9.12 -4.88
CA ILE A 620 -20.61 -9.69 -5.46
C ILE A 620 -19.43 -9.47 -4.51
N ALA A 621 -19.34 -8.28 -3.93
CA ALA A 621 -18.23 -7.90 -3.07
C ALA A 621 -18.08 -8.85 -1.86
N GLY A 622 -19.18 -9.43 -1.39
CA GLY A 622 -19.19 -10.45 -0.33
C GLY A 622 -18.37 -11.70 -0.65
N TYR A 623 -18.01 -11.97 -1.90
CA TYR A 623 -17.26 -13.17 -2.31
C TYR A 623 -15.84 -12.86 -2.78
N LEU A 624 -15.36 -11.64 -2.55
CA LEU A 624 -13.99 -11.25 -2.88
C LEU A 624 -12.99 -11.80 -1.84
N PRO A 625 -11.83 -12.33 -2.25
CA PRO A 625 -10.80 -12.80 -1.33
C PRO A 625 -10.42 -11.77 -0.27
N THR A 626 -10.14 -10.53 -0.68
CA THR A 626 -9.82 -9.42 0.23
C THR A 626 -10.80 -9.28 1.39
N ARG A 627 -12.10 -9.42 1.12
CA ARG A 627 -13.14 -9.24 2.13
C ARG A 627 -13.30 -10.43 3.07
N GLN A 628 -12.83 -11.61 2.68
CA GLN A 628 -12.95 -12.86 3.44
C GLN A 628 -11.77 -13.12 4.37
N ILE A 629 -10.57 -12.66 4.01
CA ILE A 629 -9.33 -13.04 4.72
C ILE A 629 -8.86 -12.02 5.76
N LYS A 630 -9.33 -10.77 5.69
CA LYS A 630 -8.74 -9.66 6.46
C LYS A 630 -9.16 -9.52 7.91
N THR A 631 -10.22 -10.20 8.34
CA THR A 631 -10.79 -10.02 9.68
C THR A 631 -9.72 -10.19 10.77
N PHE A 632 -9.62 -9.20 11.65
CA PHE A 632 -8.69 -9.10 12.79
C PHE A 632 -7.20 -8.96 12.44
N HIS A 633 -6.88 -8.79 11.16
CA HIS A 633 -5.55 -8.33 10.78
C HIS A 633 -5.41 -6.83 11.08
N PRO A 634 -4.17 -6.37 11.32
CA PRO A 634 -3.88 -4.95 11.44
C PRO A 634 -4.20 -4.18 10.15
N ARG A 635 -4.81 -3.01 10.31
CA ARG A 635 -4.96 -1.94 9.30
C ARG A 635 -3.62 -1.24 9.08
N SER A 636 -3.54 -0.35 8.07
CA SER A 636 -2.27 0.33 7.76
C SER A 636 -1.57 0.99 8.97
N PRO A 637 -2.26 1.74 9.86
CA PRO A 637 -1.62 2.31 11.05
C PRO A 637 -1.13 1.25 12.03
N GLY A 638 -1.87 0.15 12.18
CA GLY A 638 -1.44 -1.01 12.96
C GLY A 638 -0.15 -1.61 12.40
N MET A 639 0.02 -1.63 11.08
CA MET A 639 1.24 -2.11 10.45
C MET A 639 2.43 -1.17 10.56
N VAL A 640 2.19 0.14 10.63
CA VAL A 640 3.20 1.10 11.07
C VAL A 640 3.65 0.78 12.51
N ALA A 641 2.72 0.43 13.39
CA ALA A 641 3.04 0.05 14.76
C ALA A 641 3.90 -1.20 14.85
N TYR A 642 3.63 -2.22 14.00
CA TYR A 642 4.48 -3.40 13.90
C TYR A 642 5.90 -3.06 13.42
N ARG A 643 6.01 -2.13 12.45
CA ARG A 643 7.30 -1.62 12.01
C ARG A 643 8.09 -1.00 13.14
N ASP A 644 7.47 -0.08 13.86
CA ASP A 644 8.18 0.69 14.87
C ASP A 644 8.64 -0.20 16.02
N ALA A 645 7.82 -1.16 16.42
CA ALA A 645 8.20 -2.17 17.41
C ALA A 645 9.40 -3.01 16.95
N LEU A 646 9.39 -3.48 15.70
CA LEU A 646 10.52 -4.23 15.15
C LEU A 646 11.79 -3.38 15.05
N LEU A 647 11.70 -2.11 14.63
CA LEU A 647 12.87 -1.22 14.52
C LEU A 647 13.48 -1.02 15.89
N GLY A 648 12.64 -0.80 16.91
CA GLY A 648 13.11 -0.62 18.28
C GLY A 648 13.89 -1.84 18.79
N VAL A 649 13.47 -3.06 18.45
CA VAL A 649 14.21 -4.28 18.83
C VAL A 649 15.51 -4.42 18.03
N ILE A 650 15.48 -4.17 16.71
CA ILE A 650 16.69 -4.25 15.86
C ILE A 650 17.74 -3.21 16.30
N GLU A 651 17.32 -1.99 16.61
CA GLU A 651 18.19 -0.93 17.15
C GLU A 651 18.75 -1.33 18.52
N GLY A 652 17.89 -1.87 19.40
CA GLY A 652 18.29 -2.33 20.74
C GLY A 652 19.36 -3.43 20.74
N VAL A 653 19.47 -4.21 19.66
CA VAL A 653 20.51 -5.24 19.50
C VAL A 653 21.71 -4.78 18.63
N GLY A 654 21.73 -3.51 18.22
CA GLY A 654 22.85 -2.90 17.51
C GLY A 654 22.96 -3.26 16.03
N GLN A 655 21.84 -3.59 15.36
CA GLN A 655 21.80 -3.92 13.93
C GLN A 655 21.36 -2.76 13.01
N LEU A 656 21.06 -1.57 13.56
CA LEU A 656 20.68 -0.36 12.82
C LEU A 656 21.65 0.80 13.04
#